data_AF-T1KUP6-F1
#
_entry.id   AF-T1KUP6-F1
#
_cell.length_a   1.000
_cell.length_b   1.000
_cell.length_c   1.000
_cell.angle_alpha   90.00
_cell.angle_beta   90.00
_cell.angle_gamma   90.00
#
_symmetry.space_group_name_H-M   'P 1'
#
loop_
_entity.id
_entity.type
_entity.pdbx_description
1 polymer ?
#
loop_
_entity_poly.entity_id
_entity_poly.type
_entity_poly.pdbx_seq_one_letter_code
_entity_poly.pdbx_strand_id
1 'polypeptide(L)'
;MPTNSKEVNLDESENVFTFKQSSPNLTNKSSKSVCFHSITANPGGDRKIASPLDCLQMMMNGVTLVKIKANTRQYRRFFTLTEDLTAIRWVPSSKKSSKAKYCIKDIKEVRSGKNTEALRNRDINLNSSEECVFSISIGDDFDTLDLIAPSPEDANIWVTGLNFLIGANKSSGQKMRQKWLEEAFNQADIESRGVLDEPQTISLMKRLNNHLCLGRLKQKLLEYNLGKEGDEKGFFNKHAFVNLFYETATRPDIYFILVRYCGKDYMTLEDLQLFLEGEQGVCGITLDECEQLIERYEPCEDSRRNKQLLIDGFTQLLVSPESDLINPAHNLIWQDMSQPLSHYFIATSHNTYLLEDQLKGPSSTEGYRKTLLQGARCVKIDTWDSPSGPVVFHGNTLTTKVPLQDILETINEYAFVQSPYPVVLHLENHCSLEKQKEISNQLITIFADKLFIPGKTIVHPSNRSTLLSPEALKYKIIIKGKKLSPSDDEVGEVSDEDEAMETRFSSTNNNSSNNNNHNNNHKIPLCKELSDLIYLKRFRCNDFGYVLKNQKLDQVCYLDEAFASKLALASPEDFAHHNKNYLTQVAPDRGRIDSSNINPLDFWNCGSQMVAMNYQSSGQMMDLYRGWFNQNGSSGYVLKPAFLRERFCLFNARRKDSLPGIDPLCLRVKIISGQQLPRPKGASFKAVAIDPYVTVQILGVPADNAETRTRTISNEANNPIFDESFEFTISVPELALLRLVVLDDDYINDDFIGQATIPIECVQPGYRHVRLTAFNGELIPEAVLFVHLSMTHRYGSKQKLRRKRSWGSKQSNDLRTIGIKQPDEAFKNVSNLLYQSTQLRKDVEKSMIDLCDECNLNENANVAQCLRILTLRLASCSSVTSFNINTSDDGIPIIKIGGEMTMKLQKSISALDKALAEFTSIPQNASLLLDMLGEQHDVIVRLGLELNQLSISAGIKGRKADKAVENFMWNLSLIKTEIDILRAVKDDSECALKQVTRLSSALQRVFAREREAANRINQHQQILASSVAQSTTQTTTITTTTLDMKPPGPPVTPTSPGDARLRSILKKPSSSPTTPIPPNLDPLDERYAYFQVGDKSPPPVTITTAEESSS
;
A
#
# COMPACT_ATOMS: atom_id res chain seq x y z
N MET A 1 9.39 -55.62 -29.86
CA MET A 1 10.63 -55.21 -29.18
C MET A 1 11.00 -53.78 -29.56
N PRO A 2 10.23 -52.83 -29.05
CA PRO A 2 10.73 -51.52 -28.62
C PRO A 2 10.23 -51.18 -27.18
N THR A 3 10.61 -49.97 -26.73
CA THR A 3 9.99 -49.10 -25.70
C THR A 3 9.91 -49.58 -24.25
N ASN A 4 10.61 -48.88 -23.34
CA ASN A 4 9.94 -48.28 -22.18
C ASN A 4 10.75 -47.13 -21.56
N SER A 5 10.10 -45.97 -21.56
CA SER A 5 10.33 -44.77 -20.77
C SER A 5 10.08 -45.03 -19.28
N LYS A 6 10.94 -44.51 -18.40
CA LYS A 6 10.58 -44.22 -17.02
C LYS A 6 11.10 -42.84 -16.62
N GLU A 7 10.13 -42.03 -16.22
CA GLU A 7 10.22 -40.73 -15.57
C GLU A 7 11.08 -40.81 -14.30
N VAL A 8 11.87 -39.78 -14.07
CA VAL A 8 12.60 -39.55 -12.82
C VAL A 8 11.88 -38.40 -12.10
N ASN A 9 11.32 -38.70 -10.93
CA ASN A 9 10.81 -37.73 -9.96
C ASN A 9 11.94 -36.81 -9.49
N LEU A 10 11.71 -35.49 -9.60
CA LEU A 10 12.47 -34.46 -8.88
C LEU A 10 11.56 -33.94 -7.77
N ASP A 11 11.93 -34.24 -6.52
CA ASP A 11 11.37 -33.63 -5.31
C ASP A 11 11.80 -32.15 -5.25
N GLU A 12 10.85 -31.23 -5.37
CA GLU A 12 11.00 -29.82 -5.02
C GLU A 12 10.85 -29.68 -3.49
N SER A 13 11.94 -29.34 -2.81
CA SER A 13 11.93 -29.00 -1.39
C SER A 13 11.93 -27.47 -1.23
N GLU A 14 10.74 -26.91 -1.05
CA GLU A 14 10.55 -25.53 -0.61
C GLU A 14 11.03 -25.37 0.84
N ASN A 15 12.24 -24.83 1.02
CA ASN A 15 12.72 -24.39 2.33
C ASN A 15 12.23 -22.96 2.59
N VAL A 16 11.21 -22.85 3.46
CA VAL A 16 10.79 -21.59 4.09
C VAL A 16 11.97 -21.01 4.88
N PHE A 17 12.56 -19.92 4.37
CA PHE A 17 13.61 -19.18 5.07
C PHE A 17 13.03 -18.50 6.31
N THR A 18 13.39 -19.02 7.48
CA THR A 18 13.14 -18.40 8.79
C THR A 18 14.15 -17.27 9.02
N PHE A 19 13.64 -16.07 9.35
CA PHE A 19 14.45 -14.95 9.81
C PHE A 19 15.30 -15.36 11.02
N LYS A 20 16.64 -15.33 10.90
CA LYS A 20 17.53 -15.26 12.06
C LYS A 20 17.41 -13.86 12.68
N GLN A 21 16.45 -13.69 13.58
CA GLN A 21 16.36 -12.54 14.48
C GLN A 21 17.53 -12.54 15.47
N SER A 22 18.31 -11.46 15.49
CA SER A 22 19.06 -11.05 16.68
C SER A 22 18.32 -9.90 17.37
N SER A 23 17.41 -10.23 18.29
CA SER A 23 16.87 -9.30 19.30
C SER A 23 16.27 -10.08 20.49
N PRO A 24 16.37 -9.57 21.73
CA PRO A 24 16.09 -10.34 22.94
C PRO A 24 14.58 -10.44 23.24
N ASN A 25 14.14 -11.66 23.54
CA ASN A 25 12.93 -12.08 24.27
C ASN A 25 11.73 -11.10 24.30
N LEU A 26 10.78 -11.32 23.38
CA LEU A 26 9.37 -10.96 23.54
C LEU A 26 8.51 -12.09 22.95
N THR A 27 8.34 -13.16 23.73
CA THR A 27 7.36 -14.21 23.45
C THR A 27 5.95 -13.68 23.72
N ASN A 28 5.28 -13.15 22.70
CA ASN A 28 3.82 -13.15 22.65
C ASN A 28 3.41 -14.00 21.43
N LYS A 29 3.32 -15.31 21.63
CA LYS A 29 2.56 -16.18 20.74
C LYS A 29 1.10 -15.71 20.83
N SER A 30 0.61 -14.98 19.84
CA SER A 30 -0.82 -14.85 19.62
C SER A 30 -1.35 -16.26 19.37
N SER A 31 -2.25 -16.72 20.23
CA SER A 31 -2.96 -17.99 20.04
C SER A 31 -3.55 -18.05 18.64
N LYS A 32 -3.28 -19.14 17.91
CA LYS A 32 -4.09 -19.53 16.74
C LYS A 32 -5.55 -19.51 17.21
N SER A 33 -6.29 -18.49 16.80
CA SER A 33 -7.73 -18.42 17.02
C SER A 33 -8.35 -19.43 16.07
N VAL A 34 -8.44 -20.69 16.50
CA VAL A 34 -9.33 -21.67 15.89
C VAL A 34 -10.74 -21.20 16.21
N CYS A 35 -11.30 -20.39 15.33
CA CYS A 35 -12.71 -20.07 15.40
C CYS A 35 -13.43 -21.29 14.83
N PHE A 36 -13.90 -22.17 15.70
CA PHE A 36 -14.97 -23.09 15.33
C PHE A 36 -16.17 -22.22 14.95
N HIS A 37 -16.34 -21.92 13.66
CA HIS A 37 -17.68 -21.70 13.19
C HIS A 37 -18.41 -23.00 13.46
N SER A 38 -19.29 -22.95 14.46
CA SER A 38 -20.42 -23.86 14.52
C SER A 38 -20.96 -23.97 13.11
N ILE A 39 -21.23 -25.20 12.69
CA ILE A 39 -22.05 -25.52 11.52
C ILE A 39 -23.40 -24.84 11.73
N THR A 40 -23.44 -23.57 11.39
CA THR A 40 -24.55 -22.68 11.22
C THR A 40 -24.14 -21.78 10.06
N ALA A 41 -23.81 -22.42 8.93
CA ALA A 41 -24.45 -21.99 7.70
C ALA A 41 -25.93 -21.88 8.07
N ASN A 42 -26.42 -20.65 8.25
CA ASN A 42 -27.85 -20.44 8.35
C ASN A 42 -28.45 -21.11 7.11
N PRO A 43 -29.46 -21.99 7.24
CA PRO A 43 -30.16 -22.55 6.09
C PRO A 43 -31.09 -21.50 5.43
N GLY A 44 -30.65 -20.24 5.37
CA GLY A 44 -31.29 -19.13 4.68
C GLY A 44 -30.25 -18.54 3.73
N GLY A 45 -30.57 -18.57 2.43
CA GLY A 45 -29.63 -18.32 1.33
C GLY A 45 -28.90 -16.98 1.38
N ASP A 46 -27.93 -16.85 0.47
CA ASP A 46 -27.17 -15.63 0.18
C ASP A 46 -28.00 -14.38 0.48
N ARG A 47 -27.51 -13.53 1.38
CA ARG A 47 -28.11 -12.22 1.65
C ARG A 47 -27.93 -11.37 0.39
N LYS A 48 -28.93 -11.40 -0.49
CA LYS A 48 -28.90 -10.71 -1.78
C LYS A 48 -29.03 -9.20 -1.57
N ILE A 49 -27.98 -8.45 -1.90
CA ILE A 49 -28.02 -6.98 -1.93
C ILE A 49 -27.75 -6.55 -3.37
N ALA A 50 -28.81 -6.33 -4.14
CA ALA A 50 -28.75 -5.81 -5.50
C ALA A 50 -29.35 -4.39 -5.60
N SER A 51 -30.11 -3.99 -4.59
CA SER A 51 -30.85 -2.74 -4.54
C SER A 51 -30.92 -2.20 -3.11
N PRO A 52 -31.21 -0.89 -2.93
CA PRO A 52 -31.42 -0.35 -1.60
C PRO A 52 -32.71 -0.90 -0.96
N LEU A 53 -33.68 -1.39 -1.75
CA LEU A 53 -34.90 -2.03 -1.23
C LEU A 53 -34.57 -3.32 -0.48
N ASP A 54 -33.56 -4.06 -0.92
CA ASP A 54 -33.10 -5.26 -0.22
C ASP A 54 -32.58 -4.89 1.19
N CYS A 55 -31.81 -3.79 1.28
CA CYS A 55 -31.38 -3.27 2.58
C CYS A 55 -32.57 -2.90 3.48
N LEU A 56 -33.60 -2.25 2.93
CA LEU A 56 -34.81 -1.91 3.69
C LEU A 56 -35.53 -3.16 4.20
N GLN A 57 -35.64 -4.20 3.36
CA GLN A 57 -36.24 -5.47 3.74
C GLN A 57 -35.47 -6.13 4.88
N MET A 58 -34.14 -6.13 4.81
CA MET A 58 -33.30 -6.64 5.89
C MET A 58 -33.44 -5.81 7.18
N MET A 59 -33.54 -4.49 7.07
CA MET A 59 -33.79 -3.61 8.22
C MET A 59 -35.18 -3.84 8.85
N MET A 60 -36.20 -4.16 8.05
CA MET A 60 -37.54 -4.52 8.56
C MET A 60 -37.52 -5.86 9.30
N ASN A 61 -36.77 -6.85 8.80
CA ASN A 61 -36.53 -8.12 9.52
C ASN A 61 -35.79 -7.90 10.84
N GLY A 62 -34.90 -6.90 10.88
CA GLY A 62 -34.24 -6.40 12.08
C GLY A 62 -32.92 -7.09 12.41
N VAL A 63 -32.12 -6.42 13.26
CA VAL A 63 -30.82 -6.92 13.71
C VAL A 63 -30.55 -6.52 15.16
N THR A 64 -29.72 -7.29 15.87
CA THR A 64 -29.25 -6.89 17.20
C THR A 64 -28.06 -5.94 17.07
N LEU A 65 -28.23 -4.70 17.53
CA LEU A 65 -27.17 -3.69 17.60
C LEU A 65 -26.80 -3.38 19.05
N VAL A 66 -25.55 -2.98 19.28
CA VAL A 66 -25.11 -2.43 20.56
C VAL A 66 -25.26 -0.92 20.53
N LYS A 67 -26.17 -0.36 21.32
CA LYS A 67 -26.33 1.08 21.50
C LYS A 67 -25.36 1.61 22.55
N ILE A 68 -24.56 2.61 22.18
CA ILE A 68 -23.62 3.31 23.08
C ILE A 68 -24.26 4.61 23.57
N LYS A 69 -24.08 4.89 24.87
CA LYS A 69 -24.47 6.16 25.50
C LYS A 69 -23.25 7.06 25.68
N ALA A 70 -23.48 8.37 25.84
CA ALA A 70 -22.43 9.36 26.09
C ALA A 70 -21.52 9.02 27.30
N ASN A 71 -22.05 8.31 28.30
CA ASN A 71 -21.28 7.80 29.45
C ASN A 71 -20.67 6.40 29.19
N THR A 72 -20.42 6.06 27.93
CA THR A 72 -19.86 4.80 27.41
C THR A 72 -20.60 3.51 27.77
N ARG A 73 -21.79 3.58 28.40
CA ARG A 73 -22.61 2.40 28.70
C ARG A 73 -23.17 1.76 27.42
N GLN A 74 -23.12 0.44 27.38
CA GLN A 74 -23.52 -0.37 26.23
C GLN A 74 -24.85 -1.10 26.47
N TYR A 75 -25.70 -1.12 25.44
CA TYR A 75 -27.02 -1.75 25.49
C TYR A 75 -27.29 -2.54 24.21
N ARG A 76 -27.29 -3.87 24.29
CA ARG A 76 -27.72 -4.74 23.18
C ARG A 76 -29.23 -4.62 22.97
N ARG A 77 -29.66 -4.20 21.79
CA ARG A 77 -31.08 -3.98 21.45
C ARG A 77 -31.35 -4.51 20.06
N PHE A 78 -32.53 -5.11 19.89
CA PHE A 78 -33.02 -5.51 18.57
C PHE A 78 -33.65 -4.30 17.90
N PHE A 79 -33.07 -3.85 16.79
CA PHE A 79 -33.53 -2.73 15.98
C PHE A 79 -34.30 -3.24 14.76
N THR A 80 -35.38 -2.55 14.41
CA THR A 80 -36.21 -2.82 13.20
C THR A 80 -36.59 -1.49 12.54
N LEU A 81 -36.69 -1.50 11.22
CA LEU A 81 -37.39 -0.47 10.46
C LEU A 81 -38.90 -0.78 10.48
N THR A 82 -39.74 0.24 10.62
CA THR A 82 -41.20 0.05 10.55
C THR A 82 -41.65 -0.25 9.12
N GLU A 83 -42.72 -1.03 8.94
CA GLU A 83 -43.24 -1.44 7.63
C GLU A 83 -43.66 -0.25 6.74
N ASP A 84 -44.05 0.86 7.37
CA ASP A 84 -44.37 2.13 6.70
C ASP A 84 -43.13 2.96 6.32
N LEU A 85 -41.92 2.45 6.62
CA LEU A 85 -40.62 3.08 6.38
C LEU A 85 -40.44 4.45 7.07
N THR A 86 -41.30 4.81 8.03
CA THR A 86 -41.29 6.15 8.65
C THR A 86 -40.35 6.25 9.84
N ALA A 87 -39.89 5.14 10.41
CA ALA A 87 -39.07 5.17 11.61
C ALA A 87 -38.26 3.90 11.89
N ILE A 88 -37.15 4.08 12.60
CA ILE A 88 -36.46 2.98 13.26
C ILE A 88 -36.96 2.83 14.70
N ARG A 89 -37.14 1.60 15.15
CA ARG A 89 -37.54 1.27 16.53
C ARG A 89 -36.65 0.20 17.12
N TRP A 90 -36.57 0.15 18.44
CA TRP A 90 -35.89 -0.93 19.14
C TRP A 90 -36.70 -1.44 20.32
N VAL A 91 -36.46 -2.69 20.73
CA VAL A 91 -37.16 -3.28 21.89
C VAL A 91 -36.82 -2.48 23.17
N PRO A 92 -37.80 -1.87 23.86
CA PRO A 92 -37.55 -1.02 25.02
C PRO A 92 -37.15 -1.82 26.27
N SER A 93 -36.38 -1.21 27.16
CA SER A 93 -35.93 -1.82 28.43
C SER A 93 -36.92 -1.65 29.58
N SER A 94 -38.02 -0.94 29.35
CA SER A 94 -39.07 -0.65 30.35
C SER A 94 -40.44 -0.65 29.67
N LYS A 95 -41.51 -0.72 30.47
CA LYS A 95 -42.90 -0.65 29.97
C LYS A 95 -43.28 0.69 29.31
N LYS A 96 -42.41 1.71 29.33
CA LYS A 96 -42.61 2.98 28.59
C LYS A 96 -42.06 2.87 27.17
N SER A 97 -42.89 2.38 26.23
CA SER A 97 -42.48 2.06 24.86
C SER A 97 -42.30 3.28 23.93
N SER A 98 -42.88 4.43 24.25
CA SER A 98 -42.96 5.59 23.33
C SER A 98 -41.62 6.26 23.00
N LYS A 99 -40.56 6.04 23.80
CA LYS A 99 -39.23 6.64 23.58
C LYS A 99 -38.24 5.74 22.81
N ALA A 100 -38.66 4.54 22.39
CA ALA A 100 -37.80 3.57 21.72
C ALA A 100 -37.95 3.61 20.18
N LYS A 101 -38.07 4.81 19.64
CA LYS A 101 -38.32 5.09 18.22
C LYS A 101 -37.61 6.39 17.83
N TYR A 102 -37.07 6.46 16.62
CA TYR A 102 -36.67 7.70 15.95
C TYR A 102 -37.34 7.75 14.58
N CYS A 103 -37.98 8.87 14.24
CA CYS A 103 -38.57 9.04 12.92
C CYS A 103 -37.45 9.28 11.90
N ILE A 104 -37.58 8.70 10.71
CA ILE A 104 -36.63 8.90 9.61
C ILE A 104 -36.48 10.37 9.26
N LYS A 105 -37.58 11.14 9.31
CA LYS A 105 -37.58 12.60 9.05
C LYS A 105 -36.68 13.41 10.00
N ASP A 106 -36.42 12.88 11.20
CA ASP A 106 -35.60 13.55 12.20
C ASP A 106 -34.11 13.19 12.02
N ILE A 107 -33.80 12.16 11.21
CA ILE A 107 -32.43 11.75 10.92
C ILE A 107 -31.83 12.71 9.89
N LYS A 108 -30.70 13.32 10.24
CA LYS A 108 -29.98 14.27 9.39
C LYS A 108 -28.83 13.62 8.64
N GLU A 109 -28.13 12.68 9.26
CA GLU A 109 -26.93 12.04 8.69
C GLU A 109 -26.69 10.67 9.31
N VAL A 110 -26.07 9.76 8.55
CA VAL A 110 -25.60 8.45 9.01
C VAL A 110 -24.16 8.25 8.60
N ARG A 111 -23.32 7.75 9.51
CA ARG A 111 -21.86 7.73 9.34
C ARG A 111 -21.24 6.45 9.84
N SER A 112 -20.42 5.80 9.03
CA SER A 112 -19.66 4.61 9.43
C SER A 112 -18.35 4.98 10.12
N GLY A 113 -17.91 4.15 11.07
CA GLY A 113 -16.66 4.31 11.83
C GLY A 113 -16.82 5.05 13.17
N LYS A 114 -15.69 5.30 13.84
CA LYS A 114 -15.64 5.92 15.18
C LYS A 114 -15.61 7.45 15.09
N ASN A 115 -16.75 8.02 14.72
CA ASN A 115 -16.82 9.46 14.42
C ASN A 115 -17.17 10.34 15.63
N THR A 116 -17.69 9.78 16.72
CA THR A 116 -18.07 10.54 17.92
C THR A 116 -17.04 10.42 19.03
N GLU A 117 -16.98 11.41 19.92
CA GLU A 117 -16.12 11.36 21.11
C GLU A 117 -16.37 10.09 21.96
N ALA A 118 -17.64 9.71 22.12
CA ALA A 118 -18.01 8.49 22.84
C ALA A 118 -17.40 7.23 22.21
N LEU A 119 -17.42 7.12 20.87
CA LEU A 119 -16.84 6.00 20.13
C LEU A 119 -15.31 6.03 20.05
N ARG A 120 -14.71 7.22 20.11
CA ARG A 120 -13.25 7.41 20.15
C ARG A 120 -12.64 7.13 21.53
N ASN A 121 -13.46 7.04 22.58
CA ASN A 121 -12.99 6.76 23.93
C ASN A 121 -12.42 5.33 24.04
N ARG A 122 -11.14 5.25 24.45
CA ARG A 122 -10.34 4.02 24.54
C ARG A 122 -10.86 3.02 25.59
N ASP A 123 -11.69 3.44 26.53
CA ASP A 123 -12.30 2.55 27.54
C ASP A 123 -13.39 1.63 26.95
N ILE A 124 -13.87 1.94 25.74
CA ILE A 124 -14.70 1.02 24.99
C ILE A 124 -13.75 0.00 24.33
N ASN A 125 -13.43 -1.08 25.05
CA ASN A 125 -12.82 -2.27 24.46
C ASN A 125 -13.79 -2.88 23.45
N LEU A 126 -13.78 -2.34 22.22
CA LEU A 126 -14.46 -2.88 21.08
C LEU A 126 -13.67 -4.14 20.68
N ASN A 127 -14.10 -5.31 21.12
CA ASN A 127 -13.67 -6.58 20.51
C ASN A 127 -14.20 -6.72 19.05
N SER A 128 -14.86 -5.70 18.52
CA SER A 128 -15.46 -5.61 17.19
C SER A 128 -14.64 -4.67 16.32
N SER A 129 -14.52 -4.97 15.03
CA SER A 129 -13.76 -4.11 14.10
C SER A 129 -14.46 -2.77 13.88
N GLU A 130 -13.72 -1.75 13.46
CA GLU A 130 -14.24 -0.38 13.29
C GLU A 130 -15.32 -0.29 12.22
N GLU A 131 -15.30 -1.23 11.27
CA GLU A 131 -16.22 -1.39 10.17
C GLU A 131 -17.63 -1.80 10.65
N CYS A 132 -17.75 -2.38 11.85
CA CYS A 132 -19.05 -2.67 12.47
C CYS A 132 -19.70 -1.42 13.10
N VAL A 133 -19.00 -0.30 13.22
CA VAL A 133 -19.44 0.86 13.99
C VAL A 133 -20.09 1.88 13.07
N PHE A 134 -21.20 2.48 13.52
CA PHE A 134 -21.81 3.62 12.84
C PHE A 134 -22.60 4.52 13.80
N SER A 135 -22.82 5.76 13.41
CA SER A 135 -23.55 6.78 14.16
C SER A 135 -24.65 7.39 13.30
N ILE A 136 -25.76 7.73 13.94
CA ILE A 136 -26.90 8.43 13.33
C ILE A 136 -27.04 9.78 14.02
N SER A 137 -26.99 10.90 13.30
CA SER A 137 -27.26 12.22 13.89
C SER A 137 -28.71 12.65 13.64
N ILE A 138 -29.34 13.19 14.67
CA ILE A 138 -30.79 13.36 14.77
C ILE A 138 -31.10 14.79 15.23
N GLY A 139 -32.10 15.41 14.60
CA GLY A 139 -32.55 16.78 14.91
C GLY A 139 -31.59 17.88 14.45
N ASP A 140 -32.00 19.13 14.59
CA ASP A 140 -31.22 20.30 14.15
C ASP A 140 -29.99 20.58 15.04
N ASP A 141 -29.95 20.00 16.24
CA ASP A 141 -28.79 20.02 17.15
C ASP A 141 -27.78 18.89 16.86
N PHE A 142 -28.06 18.03 15.88
CA PHE A 142 -27.22 16.89 15.48
C PHE A 142 -26.85 15.99 16.67
N ASP A 143 -27.84 15.61 17.49
CA ASP A 143 -27.66 14.64 18.57
C ASP A 143 -27.31 13.26 18.01
N THR A 144 -26.35 12.55 18.61
CA THR A 144 -25.85 11.29 18.04
C THR A 144 -26.44 10.04 18.71
N LEU A 145 -26.75 9.05 17.89
CA LEU A 145 -27.04 7.68 18.28
C LEU A 145 -25.93 6.76 17.76
N ASP A 146 -25.09 6.31 18.67
CA ASP A 146 -23.93 5.46 18.38
C ASP A 146 -24.28 3.97 18.47
N LEU A 147 -23.94 3.20 17.43
CA LEU A 147 -24.34 1.82 17.23
C LEU A 147 -23.15 0.95 16.80
N ILE A 148 -23.14 -0.30 17.26
CA ILE A 148 -22.23 -1.36 16.77
C ILE A 148 -23.07 -2.51 16.24
N ALA A 149 -22.82 -2.89 14.99
CA ALA A 149 -23.41 -4.04 14.33
C ALA A 149 -22.66 -5.35 14.64
N PRO A 150 -23.30 -6.52 14.47
CA PRO A 150 -22.63 -7.81 14.64
C PRO A 150 -21.52 -8.05 13.62
N SER A 151 -21.67 -7.51 12.40
CA SER A 151 -20.74 -7.65 11.29
C SER A 151 -20.62 -6.35 10.49
N PRO A 152 -19.53 -6.17 9.70
CA PRO A 152 -19.40 -5.03 8.79
C PRO A 152 -20.52 -4.97 7.74
N GLU A 153 -20.97 -6.14 7.26
CA GLU A 153 -22.10 -6.25 6.33
C GLU A 153 -23.39 -5.67 6.94
N ASP A 154 -23.72 -6.06 8.18
CA ASP A 154 -24.90 -5.54 8.88
C ASP A 154 -24.82 -4.02 9.08
N ALA A 155 -23.63 -3.48 9.36
CA ALA A 155 -23.42 -2.03 9.44
C ALA A 155 -23.69 -1.36 8.08
N ASN A 156 -23.13 -1.90 6.99
CA ASN A 156 -23.31 -1.37 5.65
C ASN A 156 -24.78 -1.41 5.20
N ILE A 157 -25.52 -2.47 5.52
CA ILE A 157 -26.97 -2.59 5.25
C ILE A 157 -27.73 -1.44 5.93
N TRP A 158 -27.50 -1.23 7.23
CA TRP A 158 -28.21 -0.20 7.99
C TRP A 158 -27.83 1.21 7.55
N VAL A 159 -26.54 1.46 7.32
CA VAL A 159 -26.05 2.76 6.83
C VAL A 159 -26.65 3.07 5.47
N THR A 160 -26.62 2.11 4.55
CA THR A 160 -27.13 2.27 3.18
C THR A 160 -28.65 2.44 3.16
N GLY A 161 -29.38 1.58 3.86
CA GLY A 161 -30.83 1.67 3.90
C GLY A 161 -31.32 2.96 4.57
N LEU A 162 -30.67 3.42 5.65
CA LEU A 162 -30.99 4.72 6.23
C LEU A 162 -30.66 5.90 5.31
N ASN A 163 -29.48 5.90 4.68
CA ASN A 163 -29.12 6.93 3.71
C ASN A 163 -30.11 6.98 2.55
N PHE A 164 -30.55 5.81 2.07
CA PHE A 164 -31.58 5.71 1.05
C PHE A 164 -32.92 6.27 1.53
N LEU A 165 -33.35 6.00 2.75
CA LEU A 165 -34.60 6.55 3.31
C LEU A 165 -34.55 8.07 3.48
N ILE A 166 -33.40 8.61 3.91
CA ILE A 166 -33.17 10.05 3.99
C ILE A 166 -33.23 10.66 2.58
N GLY A 167 -32.75 9.93 1.57
CA GLY A 167 -32.77 10.32 0.16
C GLY A 167 -34.01 9.93 -0.65
N ALA A 168 -35.03 9.27 -0.07
CA ALA A 168 -35.99 8.40 -0.78
C ALA A 168 -36.88 9.04 -1.86
N ASN A 169 -36.87 10.36 -2.03
CA ASN A 169 -37.50 11.04 -3.17
C ASN A 169 -36.61 11.09 -4.44
N LYS A 170 -35.48 10.36 -4.49
CA LYS A 170 -34.41 10.56 -5.50
C LYS A 170 -34.07 9.34 -6.38
N SER A 171 -34.79 8.21 -6.33
CA SER A 171 -34.43 6.97 -7.06
C SER A 171 -34.95 6.91 -8.51
N SER A 172 -34.30 7.67 -9.41
CA SER A 172 -34.47 7.51 -10.86
C SER A 172 -33.46 6.53 -11.48
N GLY A 173 -32.31 6.29 -10.82
CA GLY A 173 -31.20 5.53 -11.37
C GLY A 173 -31.56 4.09 -11.74
N GLN A 174 -32.18 3.37 -10.81
CA GLN A 174 -32.63 1.98 -11.03
C GLN A 174 -33.61 1.85 -12.20
N LYS A 175 -34.49 2.84 -12.41
CA LYS A 175 -35.44 2.82 -13.55
C LYS A 175 -34.70 2.98 -14.88
N MET A 176 -33.71 3.87 -14.94
CA MET A 176 -32.87 4.06 -16.14
C MET A 176 -31.99 2.84 -16.42
N ARG A 177 -31.40 2.25 -15.37
CA ARG A 177 -30.64 1.01 -15.46
C ARG A 177 -31.49 -0.15 -15.98
N GLN A 178 -32.68 -0.33 -15.44
CA GLN A 178 -33.62 -1.36 -15.90
C GLN A 178 -34.00 -1.14 -17.36
N LYS A 179 -34.40 0.07 -17.73
CA LYS A 179 -34.76 0.41 -19.12
C LYS A 179 -33.62 0.11 -20.09
N TRP A 180 -32.39 0.48 -19.76
CA TRP A 180 -31.20 0.19 -20.57
C TRP A 180 -30.99 -1.31 -20.78
N LEU A 181 -31.11 -2.12 -19.73
CA LEU A 181 -30.98 -3.58 -19.84
C LEU A 181 -32.10 -4.19 -20.68
N GLU A 182 -33.33 -3.72 -20.52
CA GLU A 182 -34.47 -4.17 -21.32
C GLU A 182 -34.31 -3.82 -22.80
N GLU A 183 -33.75 -2.65 -23.12
CA GLU A 183 -33.41 -2.24 -24.49
C GLU A 183 -32.27 -3.09 -25.07
N ALA A 184 -31.22 -3.35 -24.29
CA ALA A 184 -30.11 -4.22 -24.69
C ALA A 184 -30.57 -5.65 -24.98
N PHE A 185 -31.53 -6.17 -24.20
CA PHE A 185 -32.18 -7.45 -24.46
C PHE A 185 -32.92 -7.43 -25.80
N ASN A 186 -33.76 -6.42 -26.05
CA ASN A 186 -34.53 -6.35 -27.31
C ASN A 186 -33.61 -6.26 -28.54
N GLN A 187 -32.46 -5.61 -28.42
CA GLN A 187 -31.46 -5.55 -29.49
C GLN A 187 -30.78 -6.90 -29.74
N ALA A 188 -30.62 -7.73 -28.71
CA ALA A 188 -30.06 -9.07 -28.84
C ALA A 188 -31.07 -10.11 -29.35
N ASP A 189 -32.36 -9.90 -29.07
CA ASP A 189 -33.47 -10.73 -29.55
C ASP A 189 -33.88 -10.34 -30.98
N ILE A 190 -32.98 -10.60 -31.94
CA ILE A 190 -33.14 -10.24 -33.37
C ILE A 190 -34.45 -10.82 -33.95
N GLU A 191 -34.82 -12.02 -33.52
CA GLU A 191 -36.02 -12.72 -33.98
C GLU A 191 -37.30 -12.29 -33.24
N SER A 192 -37.19 -11.39 -32.26
CA SER A 192 -38.32 -10.91 -31.44
C SER A 192 -39.14 -12.04 -30.80
N ARG A 193 -38.45 -13.10 -30.35
CA ARG A 193 -39.09 -14.27 -29.71
C ARG A 193 -39.49 -13.99 -28.25
N GLY A 194 -38.99 -12.91 -27.66
CA GLY A 194 -39.14 -12.56 -26.25
C GLY A 194 -38.21 -13.33 -25.31
N VAL A 195 -37.33 -14.18 -25.85
CA VAL A 195 -36.43 -15.07 -25.11
C VAL A 195 -35.07 -15.17 -25.81
N LEU A 196 -34.01 -15.30 -25.02
CA LEU A 196 -32.65 -15.61 -25.47
C LEU A 196 -32.26 -17.01 -25.02
N ASP A 197 -31.49 -17.73 -25.83
CA ASP A 197 -30.86 -18.98 -25.39
C ASP A 197 -29.63 -18.71 -24.49
N GLU A 198 -29.04 -19.76 -23.92
CA GLU A 198 -27.89 -19.65 -23.02
C GLU A 198 -26.66 -18.98 -23.70
N PRO A 199 -26.21 -19.38 -24.90
CA PRO A 199 -25.13 -18.70 -25.61
C PRO A 199 -25.39 -17.22 -25.88
N GLN A 200 -26.60 -16.86 -26.35
CA GLN A 200 -27.00 -15.48 -26.59
C GLN A 200 -26.99 -14.66 -25.29
N THR A 201 -27.49 -15.24 -24.21
CA THR A 201 -27.50 -14.61 -22.88
C THR A 201 -26.08 -14.37 -22.37
N ILE A 202 -25.20 -15.37 -22.46
CA ILE A 202 -23.78 -15.23 -22.06
C ILE A 202 -23.09 -14.14 -22.88
N SER A 203 -23.29 -14.14 -24.19
CA SER A 203 -22.73 -13.14 -25.11
C SER A 203 -23.20 -11.72 -24.76
N LEU A 204 -24.50 -11.54 -24.52
CA LEU A 204 -25.06 -10.26 -24.11
C LEU A 204 -24.50 -9.78 -22.78
N MET A 205 -24.46 -10.64 -21.76
CA MET A 205 -23.92 -10.32 -20.43
C MET A 205 -22.46 -9.88 -20.52
N LYS A 206 -21.62 -10.62 -21.26
CA LYS A 206 -20.20 -10.30 -21.47
C LYS A 206 -19.97 -9.05 -22.30
N ARG A 207 -20.87 -8.73 -23.22
CA ARG A 207 -20.83 -7.49 -24.00
C ARG A 207 -21.15 -6.26 -23.14
N LEU A 208 -22.09 -6.38 -22.20
CA LEU A 208 -22.47 -5.30 -21.29
C LEU A 208 -21.47 -5.12 -20.13
N ASN A 209 -20.85 -6.21 -19.68
CA ASN A 209 -19.79 -6.20 -18.68
C ASN A 209 -18.81 -7.36 -18.94
N ASN A 210 -17.66 -7.02 -19.52
CA ASN A 210 -16.61 -7.99 -19.88
C ASN A 210 -15.92 -8.62 -18.66
N HIS A 211 -15.91 -7.94 -17.51
CA HIS A 211 -15.30 -8.40 -16.25
C HIS A 211 -16.14 -9.44 -15.49
N LEU A 212 -17.33 -9.81 -15.97
CA LEU A 212 -18.14 -10.85 -15.33
C LEU A 212 -17.43 -12.21 -15.33
N CYS A 213 -17.38 -12.91 -14.20
CA CYS A 213 -16.85 -14.27 -14.16
C CYS A 213 -17.74 -15.22 -14.98
N LEU A 214 -17.18 -15.83 -16.04
CA LEU A 214 -17.92 -16.76 -16.91
C LEU A 214 -18.40 -18.01 -16.15
N GLY A 215 -17.59 -18.50 -15.21
CA GLY A 215 -17.96 -19.64 -14.36
C GLY A 215 -19.17 -19.32 -13.49
N ARG A 216 -19.15 -18.18 -12.79
CA ARG A 216 -20.29 -17.70 -11.99
C ARG A 216 -21.54 -17.48 -12.83
N LEU A 217 -21.38 -16.93 -14.04
CA LEU A 217 -22.49 -16.72 -14.96
C LEU A 217 -23.13 -18.05 -15.37
N LYS A 218 -22.34 -19.03 -15.79
CA LYS A 218 -22.82 -20.39 -16.12
C LYS A 218 -23.50 -21.07 -14.93
N GLN A 219 -22.94 -20.92 -13.73
CA GLN A 219 -23.57 -21.42 -12.52
C GLN A 219 -24.94 -20.79 -12.28
N LYS A 220 -25.06 -19.46 -12.40
CA LYS A 220 -26.34 -18.76 -12.21
C LYS A 220 -27.39 -19.12 -13.27
N LEU A 221 -26.95 -19.34 -14.51
CA LEU A 221 -27.81 -19.84 -15.59
C LEU A 221 -28.31 -21.26 -15.28
N LEU A 222 -27.46 -22.13 -14.72
CA LEU A 222 -27.85 -23.46 -14.25
C LEU A 222 -28.85 -23.39 -13.09
N GLU A 223 -28.58 -22.55 -12.09
CA GLU A 223 -29.48 -22.32 -10.94
C GLU A 223 -30.87 -21.85 -11.40
N TYR A 224 -30.92 -20.94 -12.37
CA TYR A 224 -32.19 -20.46 -12.95
C TYR A 224 -32.97 -21.55 -13.70
N ASN A 225 -32.27 -22.52 -14.28
CA ASN A 225 -32.87 -23.65 -14.98
C ASN A 225 -33.28 -24.81 -14.04
N LEU A 226 -32.93 -24.78 -12.75
CA LEU A 226 -33.35 -25.78 -11.78
C LEU A 226 -34.88 -25.74 -11.61
N GLY A 227 -35.54 -26.87 -11.85
CA GLY A 227 -36.99 -26.99 -11.74
C GLY A 227 -37.78 -26.59 -13.00
N LYS A 228 -37.12 -26.20 -14.09
CA LYS A 228 -37.75 -26.04 -15.41
C LYS A 228 -37.69 -27.33 -16.23
N GLU A 229 -38.80 -27.69 -16.88
CA GLU A 229 -38.92 -28.88 -17.74
C GLU A 229 -39.33 -28.49 -19.17
N GLY A 230 -39.04 -29.36 -20.15
CA GLY A 230 -39.46 -29.17 -21.54
C GLY A 230 -38.83 -27.97 -22.25
N ASP A 231 -39.62 -27.32 -23.11
CA ASP A 231 -39.18 -26.23 -24.02
C ASP A 231 -38.83 -24.92 -23.30
N GLU A 232 -39.09 -24.79 -22.00
CA GLU A 232 -38.73 -23.60 -21.21
C GLU A 232 -37.28 -23.63 -20.67
N LYS A 233 -36.64 -24.80 -20.69
CA LYS A 233 -35.30 -25.00 -20.16
C LYS A 233 -34.25 -24.46 -21.13
N GLY A 234 -33.34 -23.62 -20.64
CA GLY A 234 -32.28 -23.01 -21.46
C GLY A 234 -32.67 -21.70 -22.16
N PHE A 235 -33.90 -21.21 -21.94
CA PHE A 235 -34.38 -19.94 -22.47
C PHE A 235 -34.63 -18.91 -21.35
N PHE A 236 -34.22 -17.66 -21.61
CA PHE A 236 -34.22 -16.56 -20.66
C PHE A 236 -35.04 -15.40 -21.23
N ASN A 237 -36.16 -15.10 -20.58
CA ASN A 237 -36.95 -13.93 -20.94
C ASN A 237 -36.29 -12.63 -20.42
N LYS A 238 -36.81 -11.50 -20.88
CA LYS A 238 -36.32 -10.16 -20.51
C LYS A 238 -36.17 -9.96 -19.00
N HIS A 239 -37.19 -10.33 -18.22
CA HIS A 239 -37.17 -10.16 -16.76
C HIS A 239 -36.09 -11.03 -16.10
N ALA A 240 -35.95 -12.28 -16.55
CA ALA A 240 -34.91 -13.19 -16.08
C ALA A 240 -33.50 -12.65 -16.39
N PHE A 241 -33.30 -12.11 -17.60
CA PHE A 241 -32.05 -11.48 -17.99
C PHE A 241 -31.68 -10.29 -17.10
N VAL A 242 -32.63 -9.37 -16.85
CA VAL A 242 -32.39 -8.20 -15.99
C VAL A 242 -32.01 -8.64 -14.57
N ASN A 243 -32.74 -9.60 -13.99
CA ASN A 243 -32.43 -10.11 -12.65
C ASN A 243 -31.06 -10.80 -12.62
N LEU A 244 -30.74 -11.61 -13.62
CA LEU A 244 -29.45 -12.28 -13.73
C LEU A 244 -28.30 -11.26 -13.82
N PHE A 245 -28.48 -10.18 -14.58
CA PHE A 245 -27.51 -9.09 -14.66
C PHE A 245 -27.33 -8.42 -13.30
N TYR A 246 -28.41 -8.11 -12.58
CA TYR A 246 -28.31 -7.55 -11.24
C TYR A 246 -27.56 -8.45 -10.26
N GLU A 247 -27.83 -9.76 -10.25
CA GLU A 247 -27.19 -10.72 -9.35
C GLU A 247 -25.70 -11.00 -9.64
N THR A 248 -25.25 -10.72 -10.86
CA THR A 248 -23.88 -11.03 -11.29
C THR A 248 -23.00 -9.79 -11.44
N ALA A 249 -23.56 -8.67 -11.92
CA ALA A 249 -22.83 -7.43 -12.18
C ALA A 249 -22.86 -6.44 -11.02
N THR A 250 -23.86 -6.50 -10.14
CA THR A 250 -23.93 -5.56 -9.01
C THR A 250 -23.01 -6.03 -7.88
N ARG A 251 -21.89 -5.32 -7.73
CA ARG A 251 -20.91 -5.47 -6.65
C ARG A 251 -21.42 -4.76 -5.38
N PRO A 252 -21.80 -5.46 -4.30
CA PRO A 252 -22.34 -4.82 -3.09
C PRO A 252 -21.35 -3.88 -2.43
N ASP A 253 -20.08 -4.25 -2.40
CA ASP A 253 -18.96 -3.46 -1.88
C ASP A 253 -18.78 -2.12 -2.62
N ILE A 254 -18.94 -2.09 -3.94
CA ILE A 254 -18.92 -0.85 -4.73
C ILE A 254 -20.23 -0.06 -4.57
N TYR A 255 -21.36 -0.76 -4.55
CA TYR A 255 -22.68 -0.15 -4.41
C TYR A 255 -22.81 0.67 -3.13
N PHE A 256 -22.34 0.12 -2.01
CA PHE A 256 -22.32 0.82 -0.72
C PHE A 256 -21.46 2.08 -0.76
N ILE A 257 -20.35 2.09 -1.49
CA ILE A 257 -19.51 3.28 -1.69
C ILE A 257 -20.30 4.33 -2.47
N LEU A 258 -20.91 3.97 -3.60
CA LEU A 258 -21.71 4.90 -4.40
C LEU A 258 -22.76 5.60 -3.52
N VAL A 259 -23.59 4.82 -2.82
CA VAL A 259 -24.66 5.38 -1.98
C VAL A 259 -24.10 6.23 -0.84
N ARG A 260 -22.97 5.85 -0.24
CA ARG A 260 -22.31 6.62 0.83
C ARG A 260 -21.91 8.03 0.36
N TYR A 261 -21.43 8.18 -0.87
CA TYR A 261 -20.95 9.47 -1.39
C TYR A 261 -22.02 10.31 -2.09
N CYS A 262 -23.14 9.74 -2.54
CA CYS A 262 -24.20 10.52 -3.20
C CYS A 262 -25.57 10.50 -2.51
N GLY A 263 -25.79 9.62 -1.52
CA GLY A 263 -27.06 9.47 -0.80
C GLY A 263 -28.22 8.94 -1.65
N LYS A 264 -27.92 8.39 -2.83
CA LYS A 264 -28.88 7.90 -3.83
C LYS A 264 -28.23 6.80 -4.70
N ASP A 265 -28.89 6.39 -5.77
CA ASP A 265 -28.48 5.28 -6.66
C ASP A 265 -27.69 5.74 -7.91
N TYR A 266 -27.26 6.99 -7.96
CA TYR A 266 -26.38 7.55 -9.01
C TYR A 266 -25.56 8.74 -8.49
N MET A 267 -24.43 9.01 -9.14
CA MET A 267 -23.57 10.16 -8.88
C MET A 267 -23.86 11.27 -9.90
N THR A 268 -23.99 12.52 -9.44
CA THR A 268 -23.99 13.69 -10.33
C THR A 268 -22.58 14.19 -10.60
N LEU A 269 -22.40 15.13 -11.53
CA LEU A 269 -21.11 15.80 -11.75
C LEU A 269 -20.50 16.34 -10.46
N GLU A 270 -21.30 16.96 -9.59
CA GLU A 270 -20.81 17.54 -8.34
C GLU A 270 -20.42 16.46 -7.34
N ASP A 271 -21.23 15.40 -7.24
CA ASP A 271 -20.92 14.27 -6.36
C ASP A 271 -19.62 13.58 -6.84
N LEU A 272 -19.41 13.48 -8.15
CA LEU A 272 -18.21 12.89 -8.76
C LEU A 272 -16.98 13.76 -8.53
N GLN A 273 -17.07 15.08 -8.73
CA GLN A 273 -15.97 16.00 -8.45
C GLN A 273 -15.55 15.93 -6.98
N LEU A 274 -16.53 15.94 -6.06
CA LEU A 274 -16.27 15.84 -4.61
C LEU A 274 -15.67 14.48 -4.23
N PHE A 275 -16.07 13.40 -4.88
CA PHE A 275 -15.49 12.07 -4.67
C PHE A 275 -14.05 12.00 -5.18
N LEU A 276 -13.79 12.49 -6.39
CA LEU A 276 -12.46 12.43 -7.00
C LEU A 276 -11.45 13.31 -6.24
N GLU A 277 -11.81 14.55 -5.90
CA GLU A 277 -10.93 15.43 -5.12
C GLU A 277 -10.84 15.02 -3.64
N GLY A 278 -11.96 14.66 -3.02
CA GLY A 278 -12.03 14.43 -1.58
C GLY A 278 -11.61 13.03 -1.14
N GLU A 279 -11.88 12.00 -1.95
CA GLU A 279 -11.64 10.60 -1.57
C GLU A 279 -10.54 9.94 -2.39
N GLN A 280 -10.51 10.17 -3.71
CA GLN A 280 -9.50 9.56 -4.59
C GLN A 280 -8.20 10.36 -4.64
N GLY A 281 -8.15 11.56 -4.06
CA GLY A 281 -6.96 12.41 -4.06
C GLY A 281 -6.59 12.98 -5.43
N VAL A 282 -7.54 13.01 -6.38
CA VAL A 282 -7.34 13.62 -7.70
C VAL A 282 -7.28 15.13 -7.54
N CYS A 283 -6.15 15.75 -7.90
CA CYS A 283 -5.98 17.20 -7.77
C CYS A 283 -6.48 17.93 -9.02
N GLY A 284 -7.29 18.97 -8.83
CA GLY A 284 -7.57 19.95 -9.88
C GLY A 284 -8.63 19.56 -10.89
N ILE A 285 -9.40 18.49 -10.64
CA ILE A 285 -10.42 18.01 -11.58
C ILE A 285 -11.59 18.98 -11.69
N THR A 286 -11.96 19.28 -12.94
CA THR A 286 -13.06 20.17 -13.31
C THR A 286 -14.36 19.40 -13.54
N LEU A 287 -15.48 20.11 -13.54
CA LEU A 287 -16.79 19.52 -13.84
C LEU A 287 -16.88 19.04 -15.29
N ASP A 288 -16.19 19.71 -16.23
CA ASP A 288 -16.14 19.31 -17.63
C ASP A 288 -15.36 17.99 -17.80
N GLU A 289 -14.27 17.80 -17.05
CA GLU A 289 -13.56 16.53 -17.00
C GLU A 289 -14.41 15.43 -16.33
N CYS A 290 -15.16 15.75 -15.26
CA CYS A 290 -16.13 14.83 -14.69
C CYS A 290 -17.19 14.41 -15.73
N GLU A 291 -17.67 15.32 -16.56
CA GLU A 291 -18.62 15.01 -17.64
C GLU A 291 -17.99 14.08 -18.69
N GLN A 292 -16.73 14.30 -19.06
CA GLN A 292 -16.00 13.41 -19.96
C GLN A 292 -15.83 12.00 -19.38
N LEU A 293 -15.59 11.88 -18.07
CA LEU A 293 -15.53 10.58 -17.39
C LEU A 293 -16.88 9.87 -17.42
N ILE A 294 -17.98 10.59 -17.19
CA ILE A 294 -19.33 10.02 -17.31
C ILE A 294 -19.58 9.57 -18.74
N GLU A 295 -19.26 10.40 -19.74
CA GLU A 295 -19.46 10.06 -21.14
C GLU A 295 -18.66 8.83 -21.57
N ARG A 296 -17.47 8.63 -20.98
CA ARG A 296 -16.60 7.48 -21.25
C ARG A 296 -17.07 6.19 -20.58
N TYR A 297 -17.50 6.26 -19.33
CA TYR A 297 -17.71 5.06 -18.50
C TYR A 297 -19.17 4.69 -18.27
N GLU A 298 -20.13 5.60 -18.42
CA GLU A 298 -21.54 5.31 -18.18
C GLU A 298 -22.19 4.62 -19.41
N PRO A 299 -22.62 3.34 -19.30
CA PRO A 299 -23.19 2.64 -20.44
C PRO A 299 -24.60 3.11 -20.81
N CYS A 300 -25.40 3.61 -19.85
CA CYS A 300 -26.77 4.02 -20.10
C CYS A 300 -26.84 5.41 -20.76
N GLU A 301 -27.36 5.49 -21.99
CA GLU A 301 -27.47 6.75 -22.72
C GLU A 301 -28.34 7.81 -22.02
N ASP A 302 -29.47 7.40 -21.44
CA ASP A 302 -30.34 8.32 -20.70
C ASP A 302 -29.61 8.92 -19.50
N SER A 303 -28.76 8.12 -18.83
CA SER A 303 -27.94 8.58 -17.71
C SER A 303 -26.84 9.54 -18.16
N ARG A 304 -26.16 9.26 -19.29
CA ARG A 304 -25.19 10.17 -19.91
C ARG A 304 -25.81 11.51 -20.26
N ARG A 305 -26.98 11.52 -20.92
CA ARG A 305 -27.73 12.76 -21.23
C ARG A 305 -28.09 13.55 -19.98
N ASN A 306 -28.34 12.86 -18.87
CA ASN A 306 -28.63 13.48 -17.56
C ASN A 306 -27.37 13.87 -16.77
N LYS A 307 -26.16 13.59 -17.30
CA LYS A 307 -24.86 13.77 -16.62
C LYS A 307 -24.78 13.03 -15.29
N GLN A 308 -25.24 11.77 -15.30
CA GLN A 308 -25.32 10.90 -14.15
C GLN A 308 -24.49 9.64 -14.36
N LEU A 309 -23.76 9.23 -13.32
CA LEU A 309 -23.00 7.98 -13.28
C LEU A 309 -23.72 6.97 -12.38
N LEU A 310 -24.20 5.88 -12.96
CA LEU A 310 -24.86 4.78 -12.27
C LEU A 310 -23.83 3.78 -11.73
N ILE A 311 -24.30 2.74 -11.04
CA ILE A 311 -23.43 1.72 -10.44
C ILE A 311 -22.54 1.02 -11.47
N ASP A 312 -23.05 0.75 -12.68
CA ASP A 312 -22.27 0.07 -13.71
C ASP A 312 -21.15 0.97 -14.22
N GLY A 313 -21.43 2.25 -14.52
CA GLY A 313 -20.41 3.22 -14.91
C GLY A 313 -19.42 3.55 -13.79
N PHE A 314 -19.88 3.63 -12.54
CA PHE A 314 -19.00 3.82 -11.39
C PHE A 314 -18.07 2.63 -11.17
N THR A 315 -18.56 1.40 -11.39
CA THR A 315 -17.73 0.19 -11.35
C THR A 315 -16.67 0.23 -12.45
N GLN A 316 -17.02 0.63 -13.68
CA GLN A 316 -16.06 0.78 -14.77
C GLN A 316 -15.00 1.85 -14.45
N LEU A 317 -15.41 3.00 -13.90
CA LEU A 317 -14.49 4.05 -13.46
C LEU A 317 -13.49 3.54 -12.42
N LEU A 318 -13.92 2.75 -11.44
CA LEU A 318 -13.01 2.22 -10.40
C LEU A 318 -12.04 1.14 -10.90
N VAL A 319 -12.33 0.48 -12.02
CA VAL A 319 -11.45 -0.52 -12.67
C VAL A 319 -10.57 0.12 -13.77
N SER A 320 -10.87 1.37 -14.14
CA SER A 320 -10.15 2.10 -15.18
C SER A 320 -8.70 2.46 -14.78
N PRO A 321 -7.82 2.76 -15.77
CA PRO A 321 -6.46 3.26 -15.50
C PRO A 321 -6.41 4.53 -14.64
N GLU A 322 -7.45 5.38 -14.69
CA GLU A 322 -7.55 6.59 -13.87
C GLU A 322 -7.68 6.26 -12.36
N SER A 323 -8.16 5.04 -12.04
CA SER A 323 -8.29 4.52 -10.67
C SER A 323 -7.21 3.49 -10.31
N ASP A 324 -6.11 3.43 -11.05
CA ASP A 324 -4.97 2.56 -10.72
C ASP A 324 -4.33 2.98 -9.38
N LEU A 325 -3.79 2.00 -8.65
CA LEU A 325 -3.09 2.21 -7.39
C LEU A 325 -1.76 2.91 -7.60
N ILE A 326 -1.07 2.61 -8.71
CA ILE A 326 0.15 3.30 -9.11
C ILE A 326 -0.25 4.63 -9.74
N ASN A 327 0.35 5.74 -9.27
CA ASN A 327 0.18 7.04 -9.89
C ASN A 327 0.51 6.96 -11.40
N PRO A 328 -0.44 7.23 -12.30
CA PRO A 328 -0.19 7.14 -13.74
C PRO A 328 0.96 8.03 -14.22
N ALA A 329 1.23 9.15 -13.54
CA ALA A 329 2.38 10.01 -13.84
C ALA A 329 3.73 9.30 -13.60
N HIS A 330 3.78 8.31 -12.71
CA HIS A 330 4.98 7.56 -12.38
C HIS A 330 5.25 6.40 -13.36
N ASN A 331 4.28 6.08 -14.22
CA ASN A 331 4.47 5.21 -15.39
C ASN A 331 5.23 5.92 -16.53
N LEU A 332 5.53 7.21 -16.36
CA LEU A 332 6.40 8.00 -17.22
C LEU A 332 7.69 8.36 -16.48
N ILE A 333 8.65 8.96 -17.20
CA ILE A 333 9.83 9.55 -16.56
C ILE A 333 9.39 10.80 -15.79
N TRP A 334 9.50 10.75 -14.47
CA TRP A 334 9.11 11.85 -13.57
C TRP A 334 10.25 12.28 -12.64
N GLN A 335 11.28 11.45 -12.49
CA GLN A 335 12.45 11.74 -11.68
C GLN A 335 13.50 12.50 -12.49
N ASP A 336 14.32 13.32 -11.83
CA ASP A 336 15.45 13.99 -12.46
C ASP A 336 16.48 12.96 -12.95
N MET A 337 16.69 12.89 -14.27
CA MET A 337 17.61 11.97 -14.94
C MET A 337 19.00 12.59 -15.22
N SER A 338 19.21 13.83 -14.78
CA SER A 338 20.44 14.61 -15.02
C SER A 338 21.49 14.51 -13.91
N GLN A 339 21.21 13.77 -12.83
CA GLN A 339 22.15 13.56 -11.73
C GLN A 339 23.26 12.56 -12.12
N PRO A 340 24.39 12.54 -11.40
CA PRO A 340 25.43 11.50 -11.58
C PRO A 340 24.89 10.07 -11.48
N LEU A 341 25.48 9.12 -12.22
CA LEU A 341 25.12 7.69 -12.12
C LEU A 341 25.13 7.14 -10.67
N SER A 342 26.02 7.64 -9.80
CA SER A 342 26.08 7.24 -8.38
C SER A 342 24.82 7.59 -7.59
N HIS A 343 23.96 8.47 -8.12
CA HIS A 343 22.72 8.91 -7.48
C HIS A 343 21.50 8.05 -7.81
N TYR A 344 21.63 6.99 -8.61
CA TYR A 344 20.51 6.12 -8.97
C TYR A 344 20.69 4.69 -8.48
N PHE A 345 19.60 4.02 -8.11
CA PHE A 345 19.51 2.57 -8.15
C PHE A 345 19.38 2.13 -9.61
N ILE A 346 20.12 1.09 -9.99
CA ILE A 346 20.30 0.65 -11.38
C ILE A 346 19.93 -0.83 -11.49
N ALA A 347 18.96 -1.15 -12.34
CA ALA A 347 18.53 -2.52 -12.58
C ALA A 347 19.69 -3.34 -13.18
N THR A 348 20.21 -4.28 -12.42
CA THR A 348 21.43 -5.04 -12.66
C THR A 348 21.16 -6.55 -12.63
N SER A 349 21.56 -7.24 -13.68
CA SER A 349 21.48 -8.70 -13.81
C SER A 349 22.82 -9.37 -13.49
N HIS A 350 22.75 -10.52 -12.84
CA HIS A 350 23.88 -11.42 -12.58
C HIS A 350 23.83 -12.61 -13.54
N ASN A 351 24.98 -13.00 -14.10
CA ASN A 351 25.14 -14.10 -15.07
C ASN A 351 23.99 -14.19 -16.10
N THR A 352 23.74 -13.08 -16.80
CA THR A 352 22.55 -12.84 -17.64
C THR A 352 22.30 -13.90 -18.72
N TYR A 353 23.33 -14.62 -19.14
CA TYR A 353 23.24 -15.68 -20.12
C TYR A 353 22.52 -16.94 -19.58
N LEU A 354 22.47 -17.18 -18.27
CA LEU A 354 21.90 -18.39 -17.69
C LEU A 354 20.37 -18.33 -17.61
N LEU A 355 19.70 -19.40 -18.02
CA LEU A 355 18.24 -19.54 -17.89
C LEU A 355 17.81 -20.36 -16.65
N GLU A 356 18.72 -21.07 -16.00
CA GLU A 356 18.43 -21.94 -14.85
C GLU A 356 19.56 -21.88 -13.79
N ASP A 357 20.01 -23.03 -13.28
CA ASP A 357 21.02 -23.17 -12.24
C ASP A 357 22.45 -22.79 -12.71
N GLN A 358 23.33 -22.52 -11.75
CA GLN A 358 24.69 -22.04 -12.01
C GLN A 358 25.65 -23.12 -12.53
N LEU A 359 25.34 -24.41 -12.42
CA LEU A 359 26.25 -25.51 -12.76
C LEU A 359 25.93 -26.19 -14.09
N LYS A 360 24.66 -26.36 -14.42
CA LYS A 360 24.18 -27.13 -15.57
C LYS A 360 23.16 -26.37 -16.42
N GLY A 361 22.67 -25.23 -15.95
CA GLY A 361 21.67 -24.44 -16.65
C GLY A 361 22.13 -24.03 -18.06
N PRO A 362 21.22 -23.97 -19.04
CA PRO A 362 21.58 -23.57 -20.39
C PRO A 362 21.91 -22.07 -20.46
N SER A 363 22.97 -21.73 -21.17
CA SER A 363 23.28 -20.37 -21.60
C SER A 363 22.51 -20.04 -22.89
N SER A 364 21.94 -18.83 -23.00
CA SER A 364 21.11 -18.43 -24.14
C SER A 364 21.09 -16.92 -24.38
N THR A 365 20.90 -16.52 -25.65
CA THR A 365 20.56 -15.14 -26.05
C THR A 365 19.23 -14.67 -25.42
N GLU A 366 18.30 -15.59 -25.17
CA GLU A 366 16.98 -15.27 -24.61
C GLU A 366 17.08 -14.65 -23.20
N GLY A 367 18.11 -15.01 -22.43
CA GLY A 367 18.39 -14.41 -21.12
C GLY A 367 18.60 -12.90 -21.22
N TYR A 368 19.37 -12.45 -22.22
CA TYR A 368 19.59 -11.02 -22.49
C TYR A 368 18.33 -10.34 -23.00
N ARG A 369 17.62 -10.95 -23.95
CA ARG A 369 16.37 -10.41 -24.49
C ARG A 369 15.33 -10.17 -23.38
N LYS A 370 15.02 -11.19 -22.56
CA LYS A 370 14.04 -11.07 -21.46
C LYS A 370 14.47 -10.04 -20.43
N THR A 371 15.74 -10.04 -20.04
CA THR A 371 16.30 -9.15 -19.01
C THR A 371 16.25 -7.68 -19.45
N LEU A 372 16.61 -7.38 -20.71
CA LEU A 372 16.55 -6.02 -21.26
C LEU A 372 15.11 -5.53 -21.45
N LEU A 373 14.20 -6.40 -21.89
CA LEU A 373 12.77 -6.09 -22.00
C LEU A 373 12.11 -5.86 -20.63
N GLN A 374 12.64 -6.44 -19.55
CA GLN A 374 12.27 -6.13 -18.16
C GLN A 374 12.92 -4.84 -17.63
N GLY A 375 13.64 -4.09 -18.46
CA GLY A 375 14.21 -2.79 -18.11
C GLY A 375 15.60 -2.85 -17.48
N ALA A 376 16.26 -4.01 -17.39
CA ALA A 376 17.62 -4.09 -16.85
C ALA A 376 18.60 -3.18 -17.62
N ARG A 377 19.44 -2.45 -16.88
CA ARG A 377 20.43 -1.48 -17.38
C ARG A 377 21.88 -1.88 -17.09
N CYS A 378 22.10 -3.01 -16.45
CA CYS A 378 23.41 -3.66 -16.40
C CYS A 378 23.26 -5.16 -16.65
N VAL A 379 23.99 -5.68 -17.64
CA VAL A 379 24.00 -7.11 -18.01
C VAL A 379 25.42 -7.63 -18.06
N LYS A 380 25.61 -8.91 -17.74
CA LYS A 380 26.94 -9.55 -17.64
C LYS A 380 27.20 -10.45 -18.84
N ILE A 381 28.42 -10.42 -19.37
CA ILE A 381 28.95 -11.38 -20.36
C ILE A 381 30.21 -12.00 -19.78
N ASP A 382 30.25 -13.34 -19.71
CA ASP A 382 31.41 -14.12 -19.30
C ASP A 382 32.05 -14.79 -20.54
N THR A 383 33.16 -14.26 -21.02
CA THR A 383 33.76 -14.60 -22.32
C THR A 383 34.97 -15.54 -22.20
N TRP A 384 34.95 -16.60 -23.00
CA TRP A 384 35.94 -17.67 -23.01
C TRP A 384 36.38 -18.02 -24.43
N ASP A 385 37.60 -18.56 -24.55
CA ASP A 385 38.15 -19.02 -25.83
C ASP A 385 37.43 -20.28 -26.36
N SER A 386 37.20 -20.32 -27.67
CA SER A 386 36.78 -21.50 -28.42
C SER A 386 37.44 -21.50 -29.82
N PRO A 387 37.66 -22.69 -30.44
CA PRO A 387 38.23 -22.78 -31.79
C PRO A 387 37.46 -21.98 -32.84
N SER A 388 36.16 -21.80 -32.65
CA SER A 388 35.25 -21.08 -33.56
C SER A 388 35.14 -19.57 -33.30
N GLY A 389 35.87 -19.02 -32.32
CA GLY A 389 35.71 -17.63 -31.85
C GLY A 389 35.32 -17.55 -30.37
N PRO A 390 35.24 -16.34 -29.78
CA PRO A 390 34.83 -16.16 -28.39
C PRO A 390 33.42 -16.67 -28.11
N VAL A 391 33.24 -17.35 -26.99
CA VAL A 391 31.95 -17.90 -26.55
C VAL A 391 31.61 -17.42 -25.13
N VAL A 392 30.32 -17.45 -24.80
CA VAL A 392 29.76 -17.03 -23.52
C VAL A 392 29.18 -18.23 -22.78
N PHE A 393 29.64 -18.47 -21.56
CA PHE A 393 29.12 -19.49 -20.63
C PHE A 393 29.73 -19.30 -19.24
N HIS A 394 29.29 -20.07 -18.24
CA HIS A 394 29.89 -20.05 -16.91
C HIS A 394 31.11 -20.99 -16.87
N GLY A 395 32.31 -20.43 -16.78
CA GLY A 395 33.56 -21.19 -16.78
C GLY A 395 33.64 -22.31 -15.74
N ASN A 396 34.32 -23.41 -16.09
CA ASN A 396 34.51 -24.58 -15.22
C ASN A 396 33.21 -25.26 -14.74
N THR A 397 32.13 -25.14 -15.50
CA THR A 397 30.83 -25.79 -15.24
C THR A 397 30.37 -26.61 -16.46
N LEU A 398 29.17 -27.20 -16.35
CA LEU A 398 28.51 -27.96 -17.42
C LEU A 398 27.50 -27.12 -18.22
N THR A 399 27.49 -25.80 -18.01
CA THR A 399 26.60 -24.89 -18.74
C THR A 399 26.92 -24.87 -20.24
N THR A 400 25.89 -24.67 -21.07
CA THR A 400 26.05 -24.64 -22.53
C THR A 400 26.77 -23.37 -22.97
N LYS A 401 27.31 -23.38 -24.19
CA LYS A 401 28.08 -22.27 -24.77
C LYS A 401 27.30 -21.58 -25.87
N VAL A 402 27.36 -20.25 -25.91
CA VAL A 402 26.73 -19.42 -26.95
C VAL A 402 27.80 -18.57 -27.63
N PRO A 403 27.81 -18.42 -28.97
CA PRO A 403 28.71 -17.49 -29.64
C PRO A 403 28.56 -16.06 -29.09
N LEU A 404 29.68 -15.35 -28.87
CA LEU A 404 29.63 -13.96 -28.40
C LEU A 404 28.88 -13.04 -29.37
N GLN A 405 29.06 -13.25 -30.67
CA GLN A 405 28.42 -12.45 -31.70
C GLN A 405 26.89 -12.44 -31.53
N ASP A 406 26.27 -13.61 -31.36
CA ASP A 406 24.82 -13.75 -31.17
C ASP A 406 24.33 -12.98 -29.92
N ILE A 407 25.11 -13.01 -28.84
CA ILE A 407 24.82 -12.24 -27.62
C ILE A 407 24.89 -10.73 -27.89
N LEU A 408 25.95 -10.25 -28.56
CA LEU A 408 26.13 -8.84 -28.86
C LEU A 408 25.06 -8.32 -29.83
N GLU A 409 24.69 -9.09 -30.85
CA GLU A 409 23.60 -8.78 -31.78
C GLU A 409 22.26 -8.70 -31.04
N THR A 410 21.97 -9.64 -30.14
CA THR A 410 20.78 -9.60 -29.29
C THR A 410 20.77 -8.35 -28.41
N ILE A 411 21.88 -8.00 -27.75
CA ILE A 411 21.96 -6.78 -26.95
C ILE A 411 21.75 -5.54 -27.84
N ASN A 412 22.34 -5.51 -29.04
CA ASN A 412 22.20 -4.38 -29.96
C ASN A 412 20.73 -4.14 -30.38
N GLU A 413 19.97 -5.22 -30.58
CA GLU A 413 18.54 -5.19 -30.91
C GLU A 413 17.70 -4.69 -29.72
N TYR A 414 17.94 -5.23 -28.51
CA TYR A 414 17.02 -5.04 -27.37
C TYR A 414 17.45 -3.98 -26.34
N ALA A 415 18.70 -3.49 -26.38
CA ALA A 415 19.25 -2.60 -25.35
C ALA A 415 18.36 -1.39 -25.04
N PHE A 416 17.71 -0.81 -26.06
CA PHE A 416 16.95 0.43 -25.92
C PHE A 416 15.45 0.30 -26.28
N VAL A 417 14.92 -0.92 -26.36
CA VAL A 417 13.49 -1.14 -26.65
C VAL A 417 12.61 -0.68 -25.49
N GLN A 418 12.94 -1.11 -24.26
CA GLN A 418 12.18 -0.74 -23.06
C GLN A 418 12.56 0.64 -22.50
N SER A 419 13.81 1.06 -22.64
CA SER A 419 14.35 2.26 -21.99
C SER A 419 15.44 2.92 -22.83
N PRO A 420 15.42 4.25 -23.04
CA PRO A 420 16.45 4.95 -23.80
C PRO A 420 17.73 5.19 -22.99
N TYR A 421 17.72 4.92 -21.68
CA TYR A 421 18.84 5.20 -20.78
C TYR A 421 19.97 4.17 -20.93
N PRO A 422 21.21 4.54 -20.55
CA PRO A 422 22.40 3.75 -20.84
C PRO A 422 22.34 2.31 -20.33
N VAL A 423 23.03 1.41 -21.05
CA VAL A 423 23.23 0.02 -20.63
C VAL A 423 24.70 -0.19 -20.29
N VAL A 424 24.98 -0.68 -19.09
CA VAL A 424 26.32 -1.13 -18.66
C VAL A 424 26.50 -2.59 -19.06
N LEU A 425 27.50 -2.85 -19.89
CA LEU A 425 27.94 -4.20 -20.25
C LEU A 425 29.10 -4.61 -19.36
N HIS A 426 28.84 -5.49 -18.39
CA HIS A 426 29.87 -6.07 -17.54
C HIS A 426 30.56 -7.23 -18.28
N LEU A 427 31.73 -6.94 -18.86
CA LEU A 427 32.54 -7.91 -19.57
C LEU A 427 33.54 -8.56 -18.62
N GLU A 428 33.34 -9.85 -18.36
CA GLU A 428 34.29 -10.74 -17.72
C GLU A 428 35.05 -11.49 -18.82
N ASN A 429 36.38 -11.35 -18.83
CA ASN A 429 37.21 -11.74 -19.97
C ASN A 429 38.29 -12.74 -19.57
N HIS A 430 38.14 -13.96 -20.08
CA HIS A 430 39.07 -15.08 -19.92
C HIS A 430 39.77 -15.46 -21.24
N CYS A 431 39.67 -14.61 -22.25
CA CYS A 431 40.12 -14.91 -23.60
C CYS A 431 41.62 -14.59 -23.82
N SER A 432 42.25 -15.31 -24.74
CA SER A 432 43.61 -15.00 -25.24
C SER A 432 43.67 -13.65 -25.96
N LEU A 433 44.87 -13.06 -26.10
CA LEU A 433 45.05 -11.75 -26.74
C LEU A 433 44.48 -11.66 -28.17
N GLU A 434 44.62 -12.72 -28.96
CA GLU A 434 44.05 -12.79 -30.31
C GLU A 434 42.52 -12.69 -30.26
N LYS A 435 41.90 -13.44 -29.36
CA LYS A 435 40.45 -13.42 -29.15
C LYS A 435 39.97 -12.13 -28.51
N GLN A 436 40.75 -11.47 -27.65
CA GLN A 436 40.42 -10.14 -27.14
C GLN A 436 40.36 -9.08 -28.25
N LYS A 437 41.24 -9.14 -29.25
CA LYS A 437 41.16 -8.28 -30.43
C LYS A 437 39.89 -8.55 -31.24
N GLU A 438 39.51 -9.82 -31.39
CA GLU A 438 38.24 -10.22 -32.00
C GLU A 438 37.03 -9.64 -31.23
N ILE A 439 37.03 -9.75 -29.89
CA ILE A 439 36.01 -9.14 -29.02
C ILE A 439 35.93 -7.62 -29.25
N SER A 440 37.07 -6.91 -29.25
CA SER A 440 37.09 -5.46 -29.46
C SER A 440 36.52 -5.05 -30.82
N ASN A 441 36.83 -5.81 -31.88
CA ASN A 441 36.30 -5.58 -33.22
C ASN A 441 34.80 -5.83 -33.29
N GLN A 442 34.30 -6.91 -32.66
CA GLN A 442 32.86 -7.20 -32.60
C GLN A 442 32.12 -6.10 -31.82
N LEU A 443 32.63 -5.66 -30.67
CA LEU A 443 32.02 -4.56 -29.89
C LEU A 443 31.90 -3.27 -30.71
N ILE A 444 32.98 -2.86 -31.39
CA ILE A 444 32.99 -1.64 -32.22
C ILE A 444 32.04 -1.78 -33.41
N THR A 445 32.06 -2.93 -34.09
CA THR A 445 31.29 -3.15 -35.33
C THR A 445 29.80 -3.28 -35.07
N ILE A 446 29.42 -4.08 -34.06
CA ILE A 446 28.01 -4.40 -33.77
C ILE A 446 27.31 -3.23 -33.11
N PHE A 447 27.93 -2.59 -32.11
CA PHE A 447 27.30 -1.48 -31.40
C PHE A 447 27.48 -0.13 -32.08
N ALA A 448 28.51 0.03 -32.93
CA ALA A 448 28.74 1.24 -33.71
C ALA A 448 28.60 2.53 -32.87
N ASP A 449 27.67 3.42 -33.23
CA ASP A 449 27.42 4.69 -32.56
C ASP A 449 26.80 4.54 -31.16
N LYS A 450 26.20 3.39 -30.83
CA LYS A 450 25.70 3.09 -29.50
C LYS A 450 26.84 2.84 -28.51
N LEU A 451 28.04 2.45 -28.95
CA LEU A 451 29.16 2.20 -28.04
C LEU A 451 29.71 3.51 -27.46
N PHE A 452 29.79 3.62 -26.13
CA PHE A 452 30.50 4.70 -25.48
C PHE A 452 32.00 4.42 -25.46
N ILE A 453 32.76 5.23 -26.21
CA ILE A 453 34.23 5.19 -26.22
C ILE A 453 34.77 6.39 -25.42
N PRO A 454 35.49 6.15 -24.30
CA PRO A 454 36.10 7.20 -23.48
C PRO A 454 36.97 8.16 -24.30
N GLY A 455 36.79 9.48 -24.11
CA GLY A 455 37.59 10.52 -24.78
C GLY A 455 37.26 10.75 -26.26
N LYS A 456 36.56 9.82 -26.94
CA LYS A 456 36.10 9.99 -28.34
C LYS A 456 34.62 10.35 -28.42
N THR A 457 33.80 9.84 -27.51
CA THR A 457 32.37 10.12 -27.49
C THR A 457 32.12 11.50 -26.89
N ILE A 458 31.57 12.42 -27.67
CA ILE A 458 31.19 13.75 -27.19
C ILE A 458 29.90 13.61 -26.38
N VAL A 459 29.98 13.93 -25.10
CA VAL A 459 28.82 14.04 -24.20
C VAL A 459 28.77 15.48 -23.71
N HIS A 460 27.64 16.15 -23.86
CA HIS A 460 27.45 17.48 -23.27
C HIS A 460 27.13 17.29 -21.78
N PRO A 461 28.04 17.61 -20.84
CA PRO A 461 27.72 17.53 -19.42
C PRO A 461 26.64 18.57 -19.10
N SER A 462 25.51 18.10 -18.57
CA SER A 462 24.36 18.96 -18.26
C SER A 462 24.58 19.88 -17.06
N ASN A 463 25.67 19.74 -16.28
CA ASN A 463 26.08 20.68 -15.24
C ASN A 463 27.55 20.45 -14.79
N ARG A 464 28.14 21.42 -14.08
CA ARG A 464 29.57 21.54 -13.65
C ARG A 464 30.19 20.37 -12.84
N SER A 465 29.57 19.20 -12.73
CA SER A 465 30.16 18.00 -12.10
C SER A 465 30.77 17.08 -13.15
N THR A 466 31.98 16.58 -12.91
CA THR A 466 32.75 15.67 -13.77
C THR A 466 32.17 14.24 -13.91
N LEU A 467 30.88 14.02 -13.61
CA LEU A 467 30.23 12.71 -13.59
C LEU A 467 29.13 12.63 -14.65
N LEU A 468 29.13 11.56 -15.45
CA LEU A 468 28.12 11.31 -16.47
C LEU A 468 26.76 10.97 -15.81
N SER A 469 25.67 11.46 -16.40
CA SER A 469 24.29 11.20 -15.97
C SER A 469 23.57 10.22 -16.91
N PRO A 470 22.50 9.54 -16.46
CA PRO A 470 21.65 8.75 -17.37
C PRO A 470 21.17 9.55 -18.58
N GLU A 471 20.74 10.80 -18.39
CA GLU A 471 20.28 11.68 -19.47
C GLU A 471 21.36 11.94 -20.51
N ALA A 472 22.58 12.29 -20.07
CA ALA A 472 23.69 12.59 -20.97
C ALA A 472 24.19 11.35 -21.74
N LEU A 473 23.83 10.15 -21.29
CA LEU A 473 24.26 8.86 -21.83
C LEU A 473 23.13 8.09 -22.52
N LYS A 474 22.02 8.75 -22.89
CA LYS A 474 20.95 8.11 -23.65
C LYS A 474 21.48 7.41 -24.89
N TYR A 475 20.97 6.21 -25.13
CA TYR A 475 21.32 5.31 -26.22
C TYR A 475 22.80 4.87 -26.25
N LYS A 476 23.50 4.95 -25.11
CA LYS A 476 24.89 4.50 -24.98
C LYS A 476 25.05 3.18 -24.23
N ILE A 477 25.94 2.34 -24.74
CA ILE A 477 26.42 1.10 -24.13
C ILE A 477 27.80 1.36 -23.54
N ILE A 478 27.93 1.16 -22.24
CA ILE A 478 29.15 1.45 -21.46
C ILE A 478 29.81 0.14 -21.09
N ILE A 479 31.08 -0.05 -21.44
CA ILE A 479 31.80 -1.27 -21.07
C ILE A 479 32.39 -1.13 -19.67
N LYS A 480 32.08 -2.12 -18.82
CA LYS A 480 32.70 -2.35 -17.52
C LYS A 480 33.63 -3.57 -17.61
N GLY A 481 34.91 -3.41 -17.26
CA GLY A 481 35.89 -4.52 -17.31
C GLY A 481 37.25 -4.19 -16.69
N LYS A 482 38.25 -5.04 -16.91
CA LYS A 482 39.66 -4.83 -16.52
C LYS A 482 40.31 -3.80 -17.47
N LYS A 483 41.04 -2.80 -16.95
CA LYS A 483 41.64 -1.71 -17.75
C LYS A 483 43.14 -1.57 -17.49
N LEU A 484 43.92 -1.33 -18.54
CA LEU A 484 45.37 -1.07 -18.48
C LEU A 484 45.69 0.26 -17.78
N SER A 485 46.93 0.38 -17.29
CA SER A 485 47.48 1.65 -16.82
C SER A 485 47.72 2.59 -18.02
N PRO A 486 47.62 3.92 -17.86
CA PRO A 486 47.98 4.87 -18.92
C PRO A 486 49.43 4.72 -19.42
N SER A 487 50.30 4.05 -18.65
CA SER A 487 51.70 3.78 -18.99
C SER A 487 51.92 2.59 -19.92
N ASP A 488 50.89 1.78 -20.19
CA ASP A 488 51.03 0.55 -20.98
C ASP A 488 50.85 0.83 -22.49
N ASP A 489 51.76 0.30 -23.31
CA ASP A 489 51.86 0.62 -24.74
C ASP A 489 50.85 -0.11 -25.63
N GLU A 490 50.97 -1.43 -25.84
CA GLU A 490 50.05 -2.22 -26.70
C GLU A 490 49.43 -3.43 -25.97
N VAL A 491 50.20 -4.06 -25.09
CA VAL A 491 49.76 -5.17 -24.23
C VAL A 491 50.31 -4.91 -22.83
N GLY A 492 49.47 -5.12 -21.81
CA GLY A 492 49.90 -5.03 -20.42
C GLY A 492 49.32 -6.16 -19.59
N GLU A 493 49.78 -6.25 -18.35
CA GLU A 493 49.32 -7.25 -17.39
C GLU A 493 48.37 -6.61 -16.38
N VAL A 494 47.18 -7.19 -16.23
CA VAL A 494 46.21 -6.79 -15.21
C VAL A 494 46.11 -7.87 -14.13
N SER A 495 45.89 -7.44 -12.88
CA SER A 495 45.72 -8.38 -11.77
C SER A 495 44.49 -9.26 -11.99
N ASP A 496 44.67 -10.55 -11.82
CA ASP A 496 43.62 -11.56 -11.82
C ASP A 496 43.15 -11.91 -10.40
N GLU A 497 43.77 -11.33 -9.37
CA GLU A 497 43.35 -11.56 -7.98
C GLU A 497 41.90 -11.12 -7.69
N ASP A 498 41.37 -10.26 -8.56
CA ASP A 498 39.98 -9.80 -8.54
C ASP A 498 38.98 -10.87 -9.02
N GLU A 499 39.45 -11.90 -9.75
CA GLU A 499 38.67 -13.06 -10.23
C GLU A 499 39.14 -14.40 -9.57
N ALA A 500 40.38 -14.46 -9.07
CA ALA A 500 40.91 -15.68 -8.45
C ALA A 500 40.25 -16.02 -7.09
N MET A 501 39.70 -15.04 -6.37
CA MET A 501 38.97 -15.29 -5.11
C MET A 501 37.60 -15.95 -5.36
N GLU A 502 37.08 -15.76 -6.56
CA GLU A 502 35.89 -16.42 -7.08
C GLU A 502 36.16 -17.94 -7.29
N THR A 503 37.38 -18.35 -7.68
CA THR A 503 37.80 -19.76 -7.84
C THR A 503 38.42 -20.46 -6.61
N ARG A 504 38.76 -19.75 -5.53
CA ARG A 504 39.65 -20.29 -4.46
C ARG A 504 39.02 -21.19 -3.38
N PHE A 505 37.69 -21.35 -3.33
CA PHE A 505 37.04 -22.17 -2.29
C PHE A 505 36.80 -23.65 -2.66
N SER A 506 37.09 -24.07 -3.89
CA SER A 506 36.95 -25.47 -4.32
C SER A 506 38.06 -26.41 -3.80
N SER A 507 39.05 -25.90 -3.05
CA SER A 507 40.22 -26.67 -2.60
C SER A 507 40.28 -26.86 -1.08
N THR A 508 39.14 -27.11 -0.42
CA THR A 508 39.13 -27.47 1.01
C THR A 508 38.85 -28.95 1.24
N ASN A 509 39.49 -29.84 0.47
CA ASN A 509 39.48 -31.26 0.79
C ASN A 509 40.65 -32.06 0.19
N ASN A 510 41.89 -31.61 0.38
CA ASN A 510 43.04 -32.51 0.32
C ASN A 510 44.12 -32.08 1.31
N ASN A 511 44.31 -32.90 2.34
CA ASN A 511 45.46 -32.86 3.23
C ASN A 511 46.74 -33.14 2.42
N SER A 512 47.65 -32.18 2.36
CA SER A 512 49.09 -32.44 2.31
C SER A 512 49.86 -31.19 2.72
N SER A 513 50.59 -31.33 3.82
CA SER A 513 51.51 -30.35 4.38
C SER A 513 52.70 -30.05 3.47
N ASN A 514 53.30 -28.87 3.66
CA ASN A 514 54.57 -28.34 3.14
C ASN A 514 54.56 -27.69 1.74
N ASN A 515 54.40 -26.37 1.71
CA ASN A 515 55.52 -25.45 1.44
C ASN A 515 55.09 -23.97 1.55
N ASN A 516 55.79 -23.22 2.41
CA ASN A 516 55.84 -21.76 2.36
C ASN A 516 56.64 -21.32 1.13
N ASN A 517 55.98 -20.80 0.09
CA ASN A 517 56.43 -19.73 -0.82
C ASN A 517 55.55 -19.70 -2.09
N HIS A 518 54.69 -18.68 -2.20
CA HIS A 518 54.45 -17.84 -3.39
C HIS A 518 53.04 -17.21 -3.33
N ASN A 519 52.98 -15.95 -2.89
CA ASN A 519 52.03 -14.98 -3.45
C ASN A 519 52.42 -14.79 -4.92
N ASN A 520 51.92 -15.65 -5.82
CA ASN A 520 51.89 -15.33 -7.23
C ASN A 520 50.53 -14.68 -7.49
N ASN A 521 50.50 -13.35 -7.54
CA ASN A 521 49.40 -12.62 -8.15
C ASN A 521 49.27 -13.14 -9.57
N HIS A 522 48.25 -13.95 -9.86
CA HIS A 522 47.93 -14.30 -11.24
C HIS A 522 47.68 -12.99 -11.98
N LYS A 523 48.38 -12.79 -13.08
CA LYS A 523 48.22 -11.63 -13.93
C LYS A 523 47.75 -12.14 -15.29
N ILE A 524 46.71 -11.52 -15.82
CA ILE A 524 46.17 -11.87 -17.13
C ILE A 524 46.65 -10.81 -18.14
N PRO A 525 47.10 -11.22 -19.34
CA PRO A 525 47.42 -10.28 -20.39
C PRO A 525 46.14 -9.61 -20.96
N LEU A 526 46.19 -8.29 -21.14
CA LEU A 526 45.09 -7.50 -21.69
C LEU A 526 45.61 -6.67 -22.87
N CYS A 527 44.93 -6.75 -24.02
CA CYS A 527 45.23 -5.91 -25.19
C CYS A 527 44.68 -4.48 -25.01
N LYS A 528 45.41 -3.51 -25.57
CA LYS A 528 45.02 -2.10 -25.49
C LYS A 528 43.71 -1.81 -26.22
N GLU A 529 43.48 -2.45 -27.35
CA GLU A 529 42.28 -2.26 -28.15
C GLU A 529 41.00 -2.53 -27.34
N LEU A 530 40.99 -3.58 -26.50
CA LEU A 530 39.89 -3.86 -25.59
C LEU A 530 39.88 -2.91 -24.38
N SER A 531 41.05 -2.62 -23.80
CA SER A 531 41.20 -1.71 -22.66
C SER A 531 40.69 -0.29 -22.93
N ASP A 532 40.90 0.21 -24.16
CA ASP A 532 40.50 1.56 -24.58
C ASP A 532 38.97 1.73 -24.66
N LEU A 533 38.22 0.62 -24.83
CA LEU A 533 36.75 0.64 -24.81
C LEU A 533 36.16 0.68 -23.39
N ILE A 534 36.96 0.39 -22.37
CA ILE A 534 36.47 0.27 -20.99
C ILE A 534 36.39 1.63 -20.33
N TYR A 535 35.19 2.00 -19.87
CA TYR A 535 34.98 3.22 -19.09
C TYR A 535 34.99 2.92 -17.60
N LEU A 536 34.16 1.96 -17.16
CA LEU A 536 34.04 1.58 -15.76
C LEU A 536 35.01 0.43 -15.46
N LYS A 537 35.88 0.60 -14.46
CA LYS A 537 36.75 -0.49 -14.02
C LYS A 537 36.44 -0.92 -12.60
N ARG A 538 36.61 -2.21 -12.33
CA ARG A 538 36.43 -2.76 -10.97
C ARG A 538 37.43 -2.12 -10.01
N PHE A 539 36.99 -1.87 -8.79
CA PHE A 539 37.83 -1.47 -7.66
C PHE A 539 37.50 -2.34 -6.46
N ARG A 540 38.55 -2.91 -5.86
CA ARG A 540 38.40 -3.81 -4.73
C ARG A 540 38.28 -3.01 -3.44
N CYS A 541 37.24 -3.31 -2.66
CA CYS A 541 37.07 -2.78 -1.32
C CYS A 541 37.67 -3.73 -0.29
N ASN A 542 38.61 -3.24 0.53
CA ASN A 542 39.08 -3.93 1.73
C ASN A 542 38.43 -3.36 2.99
N ASP A 543 38.27 -2.03 3.04
CA ASP A 543 37.57 -1.29 4.09
C ASP A 543 37.15 0.10 3.55
N PHE A 544 36.10 0.70 4.11
CA PHE A 544 35.62 2.02 3.64
C PHE A 544 36.62 3.16 3.90
N GLY A 545 37.48 3.06 4.91
CA GLY A 545 38.50 4.07 5.21
C GLY A 545 39.54 4.18 4.09
N TYR A 546 39.92 3.06 3.48
CA TYR A 546 40.76 2.98 2.30
C TYR A 546 40.01 3.43 1.04
N VAL A 547 38.80 2.90 0.81
CA VAL A 547 38.04 3.14 -0.42
C VAL A 547 37.66 4.62 -0.58
N LEU A 548 37.20 5.28 0.49
CA LEU A 548 36.83 6.70 0.48
C LEU A 548 37.98 7.63 0.06
N LYS A 549 39.23 7.22 0.28
CA LYS A 549 40.42 8.02 -0.05
C LYS A 549 41.01 7.70 -1.43
N ASN A 550 40.79 6.49 -1.94
CA ASN A 550 41.53 5.97 -3.09
C ASN A 550 40.67 5.66 -4.32
N GLN A 551 39.36 5.47 -4.16
CA GLN A 551 38.48 5.20 -5.30
C GLN A 551 38.31 6.44 -6.18
N LYS A 552 38.33 6.22 -7.49
CA LYS A 552 38.08 7.23 -8.52
C LYS A 552 36.64 7.12 -9.05
N LEU A 553 36.21 8.16 -9.75
CA LEU A 553 34.84 8.27 -10.28
C LEU A 553 34.53 7.28 -11.42
N ASP A 554 35.56 6.82 -12.13
CA ASP A 554 35.49 5.79 -13.19
C ASP A 554 35.58 4.36 -12.62
N GLN A 555 35.56 4.21 -11.30
CA GLN A 555 35.71 2.93 -10.62
C GLN A 555 34.41 2.47 -9.95
N VAL A 556 34.15 1.16 -10.04
CA VAL A 556 33.01 0.48 -9.39
C VAL A 556 33.53 -0.40 -8.27
N CYS A 557 33.13 -0.10 -7.04
CA CYS A 557 33.39 -0.93 -5.87
C CYS A 557 32.61 -2.24 -6.01
N TYR A 558 33.31 -3.38 -6.04
CA TYR A 558 32.65 -4.69 -6.12
C TYR A 558 32.69 -5.38 -4.76
N LEU A 559 31.54 -5.90 -4.34
CA LEU A 559 31.37 -6.64 -3.10
C LEU A 559 30.59 -7.94 -3.36
N ASP A 560 31.08 -9.07 -2.84
CA ASP A 560 30.27 -10.28 -2.70
C ASP A 560 29.22 -10.10 -1.59
N GLU A 561 28.21 -10.97 -1.58
CA GLU A 561 27.05 -10.88 -0.69
C GLU A 561 27.47 -10.97 0.79
N ALA A 562 28.33 -11.93 1.13
CA ALA A 562 28.79 -12.12 2.52
C ALA A 562 29.53 -10.89 3.05
N PHE A 563 30.43 -10.32 2.26
CA PHE A 563 31.22 -9.16 2.63
C PHE A 563 30.38 -7.87 2.64
N ALA A 564 29.52 -7.67 1.64
CA ALA A 564 28.57 -6.55 1.61
C ALA A 564 27.65 -6.58 2.84
N SER A 565 27.13 -7.75 3.21
CA SER A 565 26.29 -7.94 4.38
C SER A 565 27.03 -7.58 5.67
N LYS A 566 28.29 -8.03 5.80
CA LYS A 566 29.15 -7.69 6.94
C LYS A 566 29.36 -6.18 7.04
N LEU A 567 29.61 -5.49 5.93
CA LEU A 567 29.79 -4.04 5.89
C LEU A 567 28.50 -3.27 6.21
N ALA A 568 27.36 -3.70 5.67
CA ALA A 568 26.04 -3.13 5.97
C ALA A 568 25.65 -3.31 7.46
N LEU A 569 26.16 -4.36 8.12
CA LEU A 569 25.99 -4.58 9.55
C LEU A 569 26.95 -3.77 10.41
N ALA A 570 28.24 -3.75 10.05
CA ALA A 570 29.30 -3.17 10.87
C ALA A 570 29.41 -1.65 10.73
N SER A 571 29.18 -1.12 9.53
CA SER A 571 29.43 0.28 9.17
C SER A 571 28.41 0.83 8.14
N PRO A 572 27.09 0.81 8.44
CA PRO A 572 26.05 1.24 7.49
C PRO A 572 26.17 2.71 7.09
N GLU A 573 26.62 3.58 8.00
CA GLU A 573 26.78 5.02 7.75
C GLU A 573 27.89 5.30 6.75
N ASP A 574 29.05 4.66 6.91
CA ASP A 574 30.17 4.77 5.97
C ASP A 574 29.80 4.21 4.60
N PHE A 575 29.02 3.13 4.56
CA PHE A 575 28.54 2.53 3.32
C PHE A 575 27.60 3.49 2.57
N ALA A 576 26.61 4.06 3.27
CA ALA A 576 25.71 5.06 2.70
C ALA A 576 26.47 6.30 2.23
N HIS A 577 27.48 6.75 3.00
CA HIS A 577 28.31 7.90 2.64
C HIS A 577 29.15 7.63 1.38
N HIS A 578 29.75 6.44 1.29
CA HIS A 578 30.52 6.01 0.12
C HIS A 578 29.69 6.06 -1.17
N ASN A 579 28.48 5.50 -1.11
CA ASN A 579 27.58 5.38 -2.26
C ASN A 579 27.01 6.72 -2.77
N LYS A 580 27.24 7.84 -2.09
CA LYS A 580 26.88 9.18 -2.62
C LYS A 580 27.73 9.53 -3.83
N ASN A 581 29.02 9.25 -3.76
CA ASN A 581 30.00 9.71 -4.75
C ASN A 581 30.46 8.62 -5.71
N TYR A 582 30.36 7.36 -5.30
CA TYR A 582 30.96 6.23 -6.01
C TYR A 582 29.95 5.12 -6.26
N LEU A 583 30.15 4.37 -7.34
CA LEU A 583 29.34 3.21 -7.69
C LEU A 583 29.77 1.99 -6.89
N THR A 584 28.79 1.27 -6.34
CA THR A 584 28.97 -0.06 -5.74
C THR A 584 28.08 -1.08 -6.43
N GLN A 585 28.67 -2.23 -6.75
CA GLN A 585 27.98 -3.43 -7.19
C GLN A 585 28.06 -4.51 -6.12
N VAL A 586 26.90 -5.06 -5.77
CA VAL A 586 26.76 -6.23 -4.90
C VAL A 586 26.27 -7.39 -5.75
N ALA A 587 26.90 -8.56 -5.63
CA ALA A 587 26.55 -9.76 -6.39
C ALA A 587 26.26 -10.96 -5.47
N PRO A 588 25.38 -11.91 -5.89
CA PRO A 588 25.09 -13.12 -5.13
C PRO A 588 26.32 -14.00 -4.91
N ASP A 589 26.39 -14.69 -3.77
CA ASP A 589 27.47 -15.63 -3.50
C ASP A 589 27.43 -16.88 -4.40
N ARG A 590 28.58 -17.43 -4.77
CA ARG A 590 28.71 -18.68 -5.55
C ARG A 590 28.04 -19.90 -4.90
N GLY A 591 27.81 -19.85 -3.58
CA GLY A 591 27.08 -20.91 -2.86
C GLY A 591 25.62 -21.05 -3.29
N ARG A 592 25.06 -20.04 -3.97
CA ARG A 592 23.70 -20.05 -4.54
C ARG A 592 23.67 -20.79 -5.88
N ILE A 593 23.99 -22.08 -5.82
CA ILE A 593 24.05 -22.97 -7.00
C ILE A 593 22.69 -23.02 -7.71
N ASP A 594 21.61 -22.95 -6.96
CA ASP A 594 20.21 -22.89 -7.41
C ASP A 594 19.82 -21.56 -8.06
N SER A 595 20.77 -20.62 -8.24
CA SER A 595 20.52 -19.27 -8.72
C SER A 595 19.58 -18.47 -7.81
N SER A 596 19.41 -18.82 -6.53
CA SER A 596 18.60 -18.02 -5.60
C SER A 596 19.09 -16.57 -5.50
N ASN A 597 18.21 -15.67 -5.09
CA ASN A 597 18.48 -14.24 -5.08
C ASN A 597 18.75 -13.68 -3.67
N ILE A 598 19.58 -12.65 -3.62
CA ILE A 598 19.82 -11.84 -2.42
C ILE A 598 18.64 -10.91 -2.15
N ASN A 599 18.47 -10.46 -0.90
CA ASN A 599 17.48 -9.43 -0.60
C ASN A 599 18.01 -8.05 -1.03
N PRO A 600 17.41 -7.38 -2.03
CA PRO A 600 17.95 -6.13 -2.54
C PRO A 600 17.84 -4.97 -1.54
N LEU A 601 16.85 -5.00 -0.65
CA LEU A 601 16.62 -3.96 0.34
C LEU A 601 17.80 -3.82 1.31
N ASP A 602 18.49 -4.90 1.65
CA ASP A 602 19.64 -4.86 2.58
C ASP A 602 20.77 -3.95 2.05
N PHE A 603 20.88 -3.81 0.73
CA PHE A 603 21.94 -3.03 0.07
C PHE A 603 21.44 -1.70 -0.48
N TRP A 604 20.18 -1.60 -0.93
CA TRP A 604 19.54 -0.32 -1.27
C TRP A 604 19.37 0.59 -0.07
N ASN A 605 19.12 0.02 1.11
CA ASN A 605 19.16 0.72 2.38
C ASN A 605 20.55 1.30 2.72
N CYS A 606 21.61 0.87 2.02
CA CYS A 606 22.94 1.48 2.12
C CYS A 606 23.28 2.33 0.88
N GLY A 607 22.34 2.56 -0.03
CA GLY A 607 22.51 3.34 -1.25
C GLY A 607 23.28 2.66 -2.38
N SER A 608 23.51 1.35 -2.30
CA SER A 608 24.22 0.59 -3.35
C SER A 608 23.43 0.63 -4.65
N GLN A 609 24.08 0.97 -5.76
CA GLN A 609 23.41 1.26 -7.02
C GLN A 609 23.12 -0.01 -7.80
N MET A 610 24.09 -0.92 -7.88
CA MET A 610 24.06 -2.08 -8.77
C MET A 610 23.92 -3.37 -7.94
N VAL A 611 22.72 -3.62 -7.43
CA VAL A 611 22.41 -4.88 -6.73
C VAL A 611 22.01 -5.91 -7.78
N ALA A 612 22.91 -6.86 -8.05
CA ALA A 612 22.78 -7.80 -9.14
C ALA A 612 21.89 -8.99 -8.75
N MET A 613 20.93 -9.32 -9.61
CA MET A 613 19.97 -10.41 -9.39
C MET A 613 20.05 -11.46 -10.50
N ASN A 614 19.80 -12.72 -10.17
CA ASN A 614 19.54 -13.80 -11.12
C ASN A 614 18.10 -13.65 -11.65
N TYR A 615 17.92 -13.08 -12.84
CA TYR A 615 16.60 -12.73 -13.41
C TYR A 615 15.75 -13.96 -13.75
N GLN A 616 16.38 -15.10 -14.00
CA GLN A 616 15.71 -16.37 -14.26
C GLN A 616 15.01 -16.93 -13.02
N SER A 617 15.46 -16.55 -11.82
CA SER A 617 14.97 -17.08 -10.56
C SER A 617 13.81 -16.25 -10.04
N SER A 618 12.62 -16.86 -10.08
CA SER A 618 11.39 -16.28 -9.53
C SER A 618 11.38 -16.34 -8.00
N GLY A 619 10.46 -15.60 -7.37
CA GLY A 619 10.28 -15.59 -5.93
C GLY A 619 10.29 -14.20 -5.33
N GLN A 620 10.16 -14.14 -4.00
CA GLN A 620 9.94 -12.89 -3.29
C GLN A 620 10.99 -11.83 -3.61
N MET A 621 12.28 -12.19 -3.62
CA MET A 621 13.35 -11.20 -3.85
C MET A 621 13.28 -10.57 -5.25
N MET A 622 12.91 -11.36 -6.27
CA MET A 622 12.72 -10.86 -7.63
C MET A 622 11.41 -10.09 -7.78
N ASP A 623 10.36 -10.43 -7.01
CA ASP A 623 9.13 -9.66 -6.93
C ASP A 623 9.37 -8.26 -6.35
N LEU A 624 10.09 -8.15 -5.25
CA LEU A 624 10.51 -6.85 -4.69
C LEU A 624 11.30 -6.04 -5.70
N TYR A 625 12.20 -6.71 -6.42
CA TYR A 625 13.04 -6.10 -7.42
C TYR A 625 12.25 -5.52 -8.59
N ARG A 626 11.32 -6.30 -9.16
CA ARG A 626 10.44 -5.86 -10.24
C ARG A 626 9.51 -4.75 -9.78
N GLY A 627 8.91 -4.89 -8.59
CA GLY A 627 8.07 -3.85 -7.99
C GLY A 627 8.82 -2.52 -7.84
N TRP A 628 10.08 -2.56 -7.39
CA TRP A 628 10.91 -1.37 -7.27
C TRP A 628 11.20 -0.69 -8.61
N PHE A 629 11.55 -1.46 -9.65
CA PHE A 629 11.91 -0.90 -10.97
C PHE A 629 10.74 -0.67 -11.92
N ASN A 630 9.51 -1.00 -11.53
CA ASN A 630 8.31 -0.66 -12.31
C ASN A 630 7.96 0.84 -12.25
N GLN A 631 8.61 1.60 -11.36
CA GLN A 631 8.46 3.06 -11.28
C GLN A 631 9.33 3.79 -12.31
N ASN A 632 9.08 5.09 -12.46
CA ASN A 632 9.87 5.99 -13.31
C ASN A 632 9.96 5.46 -14.76
N GLY A 633 8.79 5.13 -15.31
CA GLY A 633 8.62 4.61 -16.67
C GLY A 633 9.31 3.28 -16.96
N SER A 634 9.53 2.45 -15.94
CA SER A 634 10.26 1.19 -16.04
C SER A 634 11.61 1.34 -16.75
N SER A 635 12.27 2.48 -16.50
CA SER A 635 13.51 2.89 -17.16
C SER A 635 14.72 2.07 -16.73
N GLY A 636 14.61 1.35 -15.61
CA GLY A 636 15.70 0.66 -14.93
C GLY A 636 16.63 1.57 -14.13
N TYR A 637 16.28 2.86 -14.01
CA TYR A 637 16.95 3.85 -13.17
C TYR A 637 15.95 4.49 -12.21
N VAL A 638 16.23 4.41 -10.91
CA VAL A 638 15.43 5.06 -9.86
C VAL A 638 16.33 6.00 -9.07
N LEU A 639 16.01 7.29 -9.04
CA LEU A 639 16.77 8.29 -8.30
C LEU A 639 16.73 7.97 -6.81
N LYS A 640 17.88 7.95 -6.16
CA LYS A 640 17.97 7.71 -4.72
C LYS A 640 17.34 8.88 -3.93
N PRO A 641 16.80 8.63 -2.73
CA PRO A 641 16.36 9.70 -1.84
C PRO A 641 17.47 10.71 -1.54
N ALA A 642 17.10 11.96 -1.23
CA ALA A 642 18.05 13.05 -1.00
C ALA A 642 19.11 12.71 0.06
N PHE A 643 18.74 12.04 1.15
CA PHE A 643 19.66 11.65 2.22
C PHE A 643 20.73 10.62 1.78
N LEU A 644 20.51 9.88 0.69
CA LEU A 644 21.47 8.96 0.05
C LEU A 644 22.25 9.59 -1.11
N ARG A 645 22.07 10.89 -1.37
CA ARG A 645 22.77 11.65 -2.42
C ARG A 645 23.55 12.82 -1.85
N GLU A 646 22.97 13.56 -0.92
CA GLU A 646 23.50 14.83 -0.46
C GLU A 646 24.67 14.67 0.51
N ARG A 647 25.73 15.46 0.27
CA ARG A 647 27.02 15.35 0.95
C ARG A 647 26.92 15.38 2.47
N PHE A 648 26.07 16.26 3.02
CA PHE A 648 26.03 16.54 4.45
C PHE A 648 24.91 15.83 5.22
N CYS A 649 24.16 14.93 4.58
CA CYS A 649 23.13 14.13 5.26
C CYS A 649 23.73 12.89 5.92
N LEU A 650 23.38 12.62 7.18
CA LEU A 650 23.70 11.35 7.83
C LEU A 650 22.51 10.40 7.69
N PHE A 651 22.76 9.19 7.20
CA PHE A 651 21.72 8.16 7.09
C PHE A 651 22.23 6.82 7.60
N ASN A 652 21.37 6.14 8.37
CA ASN A 652 21.61 4.81 8.88
C ASN A 652 20.29 4.05 8.94
N ALA A 653 20.07 3.13 8.01
CA ALA A 653 18.86 2.34 7.93
C ALA A 653 18.57 1.49 9.18
N ARG A 654 19.59 1.21 10.01
CA ARG A 654 19.44 0.37 11.22
C ARG A 654 19.15 1.17 12.48
N ARG A 655 19.14 2.51 12.40
CA ARG A 655 18.86 3.37 13.55
C ARG A 655 17.40 3.20 13.97
N LYS A 656 17.15 2.98 15.26
CA LYS A 656 15.79 2.85 15.81
C LYS A 656 15.14 4.20 16.12
N ASP A 657 15.94 5.26 16.13
CA ASP A 657 15.48 6.62 16.37
C ASP A 657 15.00 7.25 15.06
N SER A 658 14.08 8.22 15.17
CA SER A 658 13.63 9.01 14.01
C SER A 658 14.83 9.67 13.36
N LEU A 659 14.97 9.49 12.06
CA LEU A 659 16.03 10.10 11.27
C LEU A 659 15.72 11.60 11.11
N PRO A 660 16.70 12.49 11.33
CA PRO A 660 16.52 13.90 11.00
C PRO A 660 16.40 14.01 9.48
N GLY A 661 15.35 14.63 8.95
CA GLY A 661 15.16 14.75 7.49
C GLY A 661 14.01 14.00 6.90
N ILE A 662 13.39 13.09 7.64
CA ILE A 662 12.44 12.14 7.05
C ILE A 662 11.17 12.12 7.90
N ASP A 663 10.05 12.45 7.26
CA ASP A 663 8.75 12.46 7.91
C ASP A 663 8.10 11.08 7.86
N PRO A 664 7.73 10.51 9.03
CA PRO A 664 7.02 9.26 9.04
C PRO A 664 5.65 9.39 8.37
N LEU A 665 5.35 8.45 7.48
CA LEU A 665 4.05 8.28 6.86
C LEU A 665 3.18 7.34 7.69
N CYS A 666 1.96 7.75 7.98
CA CYS A 666 0.92 6.83 8.44
C CYS A 666 0.14 6.32 7.23
N LEU A 667 0.27 5.03 6.94
CA LEU A 667 -0.46 4.36 5.87
C LEU A 667 -1.55 3.48 6.47
N ARG A 668 -2.81 3.72 6.09
CA ARG A 668 -3.92 2.82 6.38
C ARG A 668 -4.36 2.13 5.10
N VAL A 669 -4.36 0.79 5.13
CA VAL A 669 -4.74 -0.08 4.01
C VAL A 669 -5.96 -0.88 4.42
N LYS A 670 -7.05 -0.77 3.67
CA LYS A 670 -8.24 -1.59 3.82
C LYS A 670 -8.34 -2.56 2.66
N ILE A 671 -8.31 -3.86 2.96
CA ILE A 671 -8.55 -4.92 1.98
C ILE A 671 -10.06 -5.17 1.95
N ILE A 672 -10.71 -4.83 0.83
CA ILE A 672 -12.17 -4.88 0.72
C ILE A 672 -12.60 -6.23 0.16
N SER A 673 -12.13 -6.58 -1.04
CA SER A 673 -12.53 -7.81 -1.74
C SER A 673 -11.48 -8.26 -2.74
N GLY A 674 -11.54 -9.53 -3.16
CA GLY A 674 -10.81 -10.07 -4.30
C GLY A 674 -11.77 -10.41 -5.45
N GLN A 675 -11.27 -10.48 -6.67
CA GLN A 675 -12.04 -10.89 -7.86
C GLN A 675 -11.26 -11.92 -8.67
N GLN A 676 -11.96 -12.96 -9.14
CA GLN A 676 -11.46 -13.98 -10.06
C GLN A 676 -10.10 -14.57 -9.65
N LEU A 677 -9.96 -14.91 -8.37
CA LEU A 677 -8.73 -15.50 -7.86
C LEU A 677 -8.56 -16.91 -8.45
N PRO A 678 -7.44 -17.20 -9.15
CA PRO A 678 -7.23 -18.51 -9.72
C PRO A 678 -6.98 -19.55 -8.62
N ARG A 679 -7.16 -20.82 -8.97
CA ARG A 679 -6.69 -21.90 -8.10
C ARG A 679 -5.17 -21.93 -8.07
N PRO A 680 -4.56 -22.30 -6.93
CA PRO A 680 -3.12 -22.54 -6.85
C PRO A 680 -2.64 -23.55 -7.90
N LYS A 681 -1.38 -23.38 -8.34
CA LYS A 681 -0.76 -24.32 -9.29
C LYS A 681 -0.53 -25.65 -8.59
N GLY A 682 -1.00 -26.75 -9.21
CA GLY A 682 -0.91 -28.09 -8.63
C GLY A 682 -2.16 -28.52 -7.85
N ALA A 683 -3.13 -27.64 -7.65
CA ALA A 683 -4.42 -27.99 -7.06
C ALA A 683 -5.09 -29.12 -7.86
N SER A 684 -5.53 -30.18 -7.16
CA SER A 684 -6.22 -31.31 -7.77
C SER A 684 -7.45 -30.84 -8.55
N PHE A 685 -7.77 -31.49 -9.68
CA PHE A 685 -9.01 -31.25 -10.43
C PHE A 685 -10.29 -31.41 -9.56
N LYS A 686 -10.18 -32.09 -8.39
CA LYS A 686 -11.25 -32.25 -7.40
C LYS A 686 -11.34 -31.13 -6.35
N ALA A 687 -10.34 -30.27 -6.19
CA ALA A 687 -10.40 -29.12 -5.30
C ALA A 687 -11.30 -28.06 -5.94
N VAL A 688 -12.56 -28.00 -5.52
CA VAL A 688 -13.59 -27.15 -6.17
C VAL A 688 -13.48 -25.70 -5.71
N ALA A 689 -12.99 -25.46 -4.50
CA ALA A 689 -13.00 -24.17 -3.84
C ALA A 689 -11.62 -23.85 -3.25
N ILE A 690 -11.35 -22.56 -3.09
CA ILE A 690 -10.19 -22.01 -2.39
C ILE A 690 -10.69 -21.26 -1.15
N ASP A 691 -9.84 -21.19 -0.15
CA ASP A 691 -10.01 -20.48 1.12
C ASP A 691 -9.04 -19.28 1.19
N PRO A 692 -9.26 -18.22 0.39
CA PRO A 692 -8.28 -17.15 0.26
C PRO A 692 -8.16 -16.27 1.50
N TYR A 693 -6.94 -15.79 1.76
CA TYR A 693 -6.66 -14.64 2.61
C TYR A 693 -5.57 -13.75 1.99
N VAL A 694 -5.45 -12.51 2.48
CA VAL A 694 -4.47 -11.54 1.98
C VAL A 694 -3.48 -11.17 3.08
N THR A 695 -2.19 -11.36 2.80
CA THR A 695 -1.08 -10.82 3.58
C THR A 695 -0.72 -9.43 3.07
N VAL A 696 -0.62 -8.46 3.99
CA VAL A 696 -0.22 -7.07 3.75
C VAL A 696 1.13 -6.85 4.42
N GLN A 697 2.14 -6.52 3.63
CA GLN A 697 3.52 -6.34 4.06
C GLN A 697 4.01 -4.93 3.74
N ILE A 698 4.69 -4.30 4.69
CA ILE A 698 5.54 -3.13 4.46
C ILE A 698 6.98 -3.61 4.53
N LEU A 699 7.77 -3.35 3.49
CA LEU A 699 9.15 -3.81 3.37
C LEU A 699 10.04 -2.63 3.00
N GLY A 700 11.09 -2.36 3.77
CA GLY A 700 11.99 -1.23 3.54
C GLY A 700 13.18 -1.25 4.50
N VAL A 701 13.39 -0.14 5.22
CA VAL A 701 14.35 -0.14 6.33
C VAL A 701 13.88 -1.10 7.45
N PRO A 702 14.78 -1.73 8.22
CA PRO A 702 14.40 -2.67 9.28
C PRO A 702 13.38 -2.17 10.31
N ALA A 703 13.29 -0.85 10.52
CA ALA A 703 12.32 -0.24 11.43
C ALA A 703 10.88 -0.24 10.89
N ASP A 704 10.72 -0.31 9.57
CA ASP A 704 9.42 -0.19 8.87
C ASP A 704 8.85 -1.54 8.48
N ASN A 705 9.67 -2.60 8.49
CA ASN A 705 9.26 -3.95 8.14
C ASN A 705 8.11 -4.42 9.05
N ALA A 706 6.95 -4.67 8.44
CA ALA A 706 5.74 -5.09 9.13
C ALA A 706 4.92 -6.04 8.25
N GLU A 707 4.20 -6.97 8.87
CA GLU A 707 3.34 -7.93 8.19
C GLU A 707 2.07 -8.17 9.00
N THR A 708 0.93 -8.15 8.32
CA THR A 708 -0.39 -8.51 8.86
C THR A 708 -1.16 -9.32 7.82
N ARG A 709 -2.20 -10.04 8.22
CA ARG A 709 -3.07 -10.75 7.27
C ARG A 709 -4.55 -10.58 7.61
N THR A 710 -5.41 -10.67 6.60
CA THR A 710 -6.87 -10.75 6.76
C THR A 710 -7.26 -12.09 7.36
N ARG A 711 -8.53 -12.23 7.77
CA ARG A 711 -9.13 -13.54 7.95
C ARG A 711 -9.30 -14.26 6.62
N THR A 712 -9.36 -15.58 6.72
CA THR A 712 -9.66 -16.52 5.64
C THR A 712 -11.13 -16.45 5.28
N ILE A 713 -11.44 -16.40 3.98
CA ILE A 713 -12.79 -16.50 3.45
C ILE A 713 -13.00 -17.91 2.91
N SER A 714 -13.90 -18.69 3.51
CA SER A 714 -14.08 -20.09 3.14
C SER A 714 -14.87 -20.28 1.85
N ASN A 715 -14.37 -21.15 0.98
CA ASN A 715 -14.98 -21.67 -0.25
C ASN A 715 -15.44 -20.61 -1.27
N GLU A 716 -14.78 -19.45 -1.35
CA GLU A 716 -15.18 -18.36 -2.26
C GLU A 716 -14.01 -17.83 -3.09
N ALA A 717 -13.87 -18.36 -4.30
CA ALA A 717 -12.81 -17.99 -5.24
C ALA A 717 -13.14 -16.75 -6.08
N ASN A 718 -14.42 -16.53 -6.37
CA ASN A 718 -14.82 -15.60 -7.41
C ASN A 718 -14.84 -14.17 -6.89
N ASN A 719 -15.41 -13.94 -5.72
CA ASN A 719 -15.56 -12.60 -5.13
C ASN A 719 -15.45 -12.60 -3.59
N PRO A 720 -14.35 -13.08 -2.98
CA PRO A 720 -14.20 -13.05 -1.54
C PRO A 720 -14.25 -11.61 -1.01
N ILE A 721 -15.03 -11.35 0.04
CA ILE A 721 -15.11 -10.06 0.73
C ILE A 721 -14.38 -10.18 2.07
N PHE A 722 -13.28 -9.45 2.22
CA PHE A 722 -12.45 -9.43 3.42
C PHE A 722 -12.91 -8.35 4.40
N ASP A 723 -13.10 -7.13 3.89
CA ASP A 723 -13.52 -5.92 4.62
C ASP A 723 -12.73 -5.63 5.92
N GLU A 724 -11.39 -5.67 5.85
CA GLU A 724 -10.49 -5.47 7.01
C GLU A 724 -9.47 -4.35 6.78
N SER A 725 -9.23 -3.53 7.82
CA SER A 725 -8.30 -2.39 7.78
C SER A 725 -7.06 -2.59 8.66
N PHE A 726 -5.91 -2.15 8.15
CA PHE A 726 -4.60 -2.19 8.80
C PHE A 726 -3.97 -0.79 8.81
N GLU A 727 -3.24 -0.43 9.87
CA GLU A 727 -2.52 0.85 9.98
C GLU A 727 -1.03 0.59 10.23
N PHE A 728 -0.19 1.24 9.44
CA PHE A 728 1.27 1.17 9.50
C PHE A 728 1.85 2.57 9.70
N THR A 729 2.97 2.64 10.42
CA THR A 729 3.79 3.86 10.51
C THR A 729 5.13 3.55 9.85
N ILE A 730 5.41 4.24 8.75
CA ILE A 730 6.57 4.04 7.88
C ILE A 730 7.51 5.20 8.12
N SER A 731 8.69 4.94 8.67
CA SER A 731 9.68 5.94 9.07
C SER A 731 10.46 6.49 7.88
N VAL A 732 10.67 5.69 6.83
CA VAL A 732 11.37 6.07 5.59
C VAL A 732 10.55 5.62 4.37
N PRO A 733 9.47 6.35 4.03
CA PRO A 733 8.60 6.02 2.90
C PRO A 733 9.32 5.87 1.56
N GLU A 734 10.38 6.67 1.34
CA GLU A 734 11.16 6.71 0.09
C GLU A 734 12.03 5.46 -0.12
N LEU A 735 12.11 4.55 0.87
CA LEU A 735 12.78 3.25 0.76
C LEU A 735 11.83 2.08 1.06
N ALA A 736 10.52 2.33 1.12
CA ALA A 736 9.52 1.33 1.49
C ALA A 736 8.67 0.86 0.28
N LEU A 737 8.26 -0.41 0.35
CA LEU A 737 7.38 -1.11 -0.58
C LEU A 737 6.15 -1.60 0.18
N LEU A 738 4.97 -1.41 -0.42
CA LEU A 738 3.75 -2.13 -0.06
C LEU A 738 3.70 -3.42 -0.88
N ARG A 739 3.63 -4.57 -0.21
CA ARG A 739 3.45 -5.89 -0.84
C ARG A 739 2.16 -6.55 -0.37
N LEU A 740 1.33 -6.94 -1.33
CA LEU A 740 0.09 -7.67 -1.12
C LEU A 740 0.25 -9.07 -1.67
N VAL A 741 -0.09 -10.09 -0.88
CA VAL A 741 0.01 -11.51 -1.29
C VAL A 741 -1.29 -12.20 -0.98
N VAL A 742 -1.84 -12.88 -1.97
CA VAL A 742 -3.04 -13.72 -1.83
C VAL A 742 -2.59 -15.17 -1.74
N LEU A 743 -3.07 -15.85 -0.70
CA LEU A 743 -2.74 -17.22 -0.37
C LEU A 743 -4.03 -18.01 -0.11
N ASP A 744 -3.99 -19.30 -0.36
CA ASP A 744 -5.02 -20.27 0.00
C ASP A 744 -4.68 -20.88 1.37
N ASP A 745 -5.59 -20.81 2.36
CA ASP A 745 -5.38 -21.31 3.74
C ASP A 745 -5.53 -22.84 3.79
N ASP A 746 -4.45 -23.54 3.45
CA ASP A 746 -4.40 -24.98 3.38
C ASP A 746 -3.82 -25.63 4.66
N TYR A 747 -4.26 -26.85 4.99
CA TYR A 747 -3.92 -27.49 6.27
C TYR A 747 -2.41 -27.78 6.45
N ILE A 748 -1.68 -28.00 5.34
CA ILE A 748 -0.27 -28.41 5.35
C ILE A 748 0.65 -27.21 5.13
N ASN A 749 0.41 -26.43 4.08
CA ASN A 749 1.13 -25.20 3.75
C ASN A 749 0.17 -24.28 2.97
N ASP A 750 0.31 -22.97 3.18
CA ASP A 750 -0.51 -21.99 2.48
C ASP A 750 -0.07 -21.86 1.02
N ASP A 751 -0.99 -22.08 0.09
CA ASP A 751 -0.71 -22.17 -1.34
C ASP A 751 -0.75 -20.78 -2.02
N PHE A 752 0.24 -20.47 -2.86
CA PHE A 752 0.34 -19.16 -3.52
C PHE A 752 -0.72 -18.98 -4.62
N ILE A 753 -1.45 -17.86 -4.57
CA ILE A 753 -2.42 -17.46 -5.61
C ILE A 753 -1.89 -16.32 -6.46
N GLY A 754 -1.47 -15.21 -5.84
CA GLY A 754 -1.04 -14.02 -6.55
C GLY A 754 -0.41 -12.96 -5.66
N GLN A 755 0.31 -12.00 -6.26
CA GLN A 755 0.99 -10.93 -5.52
C GLN A 755 1.03 -9.61 -6.28
N ALA A 756 1.23 -8.52 -5.54
CA ALA A 756 1.53 -7.20 -6.08
C ALA A 756 2.49 -6.46 -5.14
N THR A 757 3.56 -5.87 -5.70
CA THR A 757 4.53 -5.08 -4.94
C THR A 757 4.70 -3.70 -5.56
N ILE A 758 4.51 -2.65 -4.75
CA ILE A 758 4.44 -1.25 -5.21
C ILE A 758 5.27 -0.36 -4.28
N PRO A 759 6.15 0.52 -4.79
CA PRO A 759 6.85 1.51 -3.97
C PRO A 759 5.87 2.49 -3.32
N ILE A 760 6.08 2.81 -2.05
CA ILE A 760 5.18 3.70 -1.30
C ILE A 760 5.05 5.08 -1.94
N GLU A 761 6.13 5.61 -2.53
CA GLU A 761 6.10 6.89 -3.27
C GLU A 761 5.20 6.86 -4.51
N CYS A 762 4.88 5.68 -5.03
CA CYS A 762 4.01 5.52 -6.21
C CYS A 762 2.54 5.27 -5.87
N VAL A 763 2.22 5.04 -4.60
CA VAL A 763 0.87 4.70 -4.14
C VAL A 763 -0.04 5.94 -4.17
N GLN A 764 -1.26 5.78 -4.69
CA GLN A 764 -2.32 6.78 -4.60
C GLN A 764 -3.36 6.43 -3.51
N PRO A 765 -3.92 7.43 -2.80
CA PRO A 765 -5.01 7.21 -1.86
C PRO A 765 -6.34 6.89 -2.57
N GLY A 766 -7.35 6.52 -1.79
CA GLY A 766 -8.71 6.24 -2.28
C GLY A 766 -8.96 4.77 -2.59
N TYR A 767 -10.06 4.49 -3.31
CA TYR A 767 -10.48 3.15 -3.68
C TYR A 767 -9.83 2.71 -4.99
N ARG A 768 -9.04 1.63 -4.96
CA ARG A 768 -8.17 1.19 -6.06
C ARG A 768 -8.34 -0.31 -6.33
N HIS A 769 -8.23 -0.70 -7.60
CA HIS A 769 -8.08 -2.12 -7.97
C HIS A 769 -6.61 -2.42 -8.23
N VAL A 770 -6.08 -3.45 -7.57
CA VAL A 770 -4.69 -3.89 -7.68
C VAL A 770 -4.65 -5.17 -8.49
N ARG A 771 -4.00 -5.13 -9.64
CA ARG A 771 -3.81 -6.31 -10.49
C ARG A 771 -2.76 -7.24 -9.88
N LEU A 772 -3.09 -8.53 -9.84
CA LEU A 772 -2.22 -9.55 -9.29
C LEU A 772 -1.32 -10.15 -10.36
N THR A 773 -0.10 -10.46 -9.95
CA THR A 773 0.89 -11.19 -10.73
C THR A 773 1.11 -12.57 -10.12
N ALA A 774 1.44 -13.54 -10.97
CA ALA A 774 1.84 -14.87 -10.56
C ALA A 774 3.25 -14.84 -9.94
N PHE A 775 3.68 -15.97 -9.37
CA PHE A 775 4.99 -16.09 -8.72
C PHE A 775 6.17 -15.74 -9.64
N ASN A 776 6.02 -15.96 -10.96
CA ASN A 776 7.01 -15.63 -11.98
C ASN A 776 6.98 -14.15 -12.43
N GLY A 777 6.04 -13.35 -11.94
CA GLY A 777 5.84 -11.95 -12.29
C GLY A 777 4.92 -11.70 -13.50
N GLU A 778 4.34 -12.73 -14.10
CA GLU A 778 3.36 -12.56 -15.18
C GLU A 778 2.02 -12.09 -14.62
N LEU A 779 1.33 -11.21 -15.36
CA LEU A 779 -0.01 -10.75 -14.98
C LEU A 779 -1.00 -11.91 -14.97
N ILE A 780 -1.77 -12.05 -13.89
CA ILE A 780 -2.89 -12.99 -13.82
C ILE A 780 -4.11 -12.31 -14.43
N PRO A 781 -4.67 -12.81 -15.55
CA PRO A 781 -5.81 -12.18 -16.20
C PRO A 781 -7.01 -12.08 -15.25
N GLU A 782 -7.63 -10.90 -15.20
CA GLU A 782 -8.83 -10.58 -14.39
C GLU A 782 -8.71 -10.73 -12.86
N ALA A 783 -7.59 -11.23 -12.33
CA ALA A 783 -7.40 -11.38 -10.89
C ALA A 783 -6.96 -10.06 -10.26
N VAL A 784 -7.84 -9.48 -9.43
CA VAL A 784 -7.62 -8.17 -8.81
C VAL A 784 -8.02 -8.17 -7.33
N LEU A 785 -7.38 -7.31 -6.55
CA LEU A 785 -7.83 -6.93 -5.21
C LEU A 785 -8.46 -5.55 -5.25
N PHE A 786 -9.60 -5.36 -4.60
CA PHE A 786 -10.17 -4.05 -4.35
C PHE A 786 -9.77 -3.57 -2.96
N VAL A 787 -9.10 -2.43 -2.90
CA VAL A 787 -8.51 -1.88 -1.68
C VAL A 787 -8.87 -0.42 -1.50
N HIS A 788 -8.77 0.08 -0.27
CA HIS A 788 -8.83 1.51 0.03
C HIS A 788 -7.58 1.92 0.80
N LEU A 789 -6.95 3.04 0.40
CA LEU A 789 -5.75 3.55 1.04
C LEU A 789 -5.95 4.98 1.52
N SER A 790 -5.41 5.28 2.69
CA SER A 790 -5.26 6.66 3.18
C SER A 790 -3.86 6.87 3.74
N MET A 791 -3.30 8.03 3.44
CA MET A 791 -1.91 8.39 3.68
C MET A 791 -1.88 9.74 4.39
N THR A 792 -1.24 9.81 5.57
CA THR A 792 -1.01 11.08 6.26
C THR A 792 0.41 11.20 6.79
N HIS A 793 1.06 12.34 6.51
CA HIS A 793 2.34 12.68 7.11
C HIS A 793 2.12 13.11 8.56
N ARG A 794 2.71 12.40 9.52
CA ARG A 794 2.64 12.80 10.93
C ARG A 794 3.86 13.66 11.27
N TYR A 795 3.74 14.96 11.05
CA TYR A 795 4.79 15.92 11.38
C TYR A 795 5.02 15.99 12.90
N GLY A 796 6.01 15.26 13.43
CA GLY A 796 6.53 15.46 14.78
C GLY A 796 5.61 15.14 15.98
N SER A 797 4.39 14.64 15.80
CA SER A 797 3.46 14.34 16.89
C SER A 797 3.66 12.94 17.50
N LYS A 798 4.81 12.70 18.15
CA LYS A 798 5.03 11.48 18.99
C LYS A 798 4.10 11.39 20.21
N GLN A 799 3.09 12.25 20.36
CA GLN A 799 2.41 12.44 21.65
C GLN A 799 1.23 11.47 21.92
N LYS A 800 0.76 10.66 20.96
CA LYS A 800 -0.42 9.80 21.20
C LYS A 800 -0.25 8.28 21.05
N LEU A 801 0.88 7.77 20.55
CA LEU A 801 1.18 6.33 20.48
C LEU A 801 2.61 6.00 20.94
N ARG A 802 2.88 6.11 22.25
CA ARG A 802 3.82 5.26 23.02
C ARG A 802 3.90 5.75 24.46
N ARG A 803 3.15 5.13 25.37
CA ARG A 803 3.51 5.09 26.79
C ARG A 803 3.41 3.66 27.31
N LYS A 804 4.51 2.93 27.12
CA LYS A 804 5.05 1.96 28.08
C LYS A 804 6.57 1.93 27.91
N ARG A 805 7.23 2.85 28.61
CA ARG A 805 8.55 2.72 29.27
C ARG A 805 8.95 4.08 29.81
N SER A 806 8.93 4.22 31.13
CA SER A 806 9.57 5.31 31.85
C SER A 806 11.08 5.11 31.80
N TRP A 807 11.73 5.73 30.81
CA TRP A 807 13.13 6.10 30.87
C TRP A 807 13.21 7.47 30.19
N GLY A 808 13.71 8.48 30.89
CA GLY A 808 13.62 9.89 30.49
C GLY A 808 14.09 10.11 29.05
N SER A 809 13.15 10.42 28.16
CA SER A 809 13.46 10.76 26.77
C SER A 809 13.90 12.22 26.71
N LYS A 810 15.20 12.46 26.52
CA LYS A 810 15.69 13.75 26.00
C LYS A 810 14.96 14.08 24.70
N GLN A 811 14.55 15.33 24.53
CA GLN A 811 14.03 15.86 23.27
C GLN A 811 15.04 15.57 22.14
N SER A 812 14.56 15.02 21.03
CA SER A 812 15.40 14.55 19.91
C SER A 812 15.69 15.63 18.86
N ASN A 813 15.21 16.87 19.05
CA ASN A 813 15.22 17.93 18.03
C ASN A 813 16.12 19.13 18.39
N ASP A 814 16.96 19.02 19.41
CA ASP A 814 17.83 20.15 19.79
C ASP A 814 19.11 20.16 18.94
N LEU A 815 19.49 21.36 18.51
CA LEU A 815 20.77 21.62 17.85
C LEU A 815 21.91 21.19 18.79
N ARG A 816 22.82 20.38 18.26
CA ARG A 816 23.96 19.84 18.98
C ARG A 816 25.13 20.83 18.96
N THR A 817 25.81 20.99 20.08
CA THR A 817 27.04 21.80 20.13
C THR A 817 28.17 21.11 19.35
N ILE A 818 28.83 21.86 18.47
CA ILE A 818 29.93 21.38 17.63
C ILE A 818 31.27 21.57 18.35
N GLY A 819 31.38 22.60 19.19
CA GLY A 819 32.60 22.94 19.92
C GLY A 819 33.53 23.86 19.13
N ILE A 820 33.05 24.42 18.02
CA ILE A 820 33.76 25.39 17.17
C ILE A 820 32.90 26.64 17.13
N LYS A 821 33.49 27.78 17.52
CA LYS A 821 32.75 29.03 17.75
C LYS A 821 31.94 29.48 16.53
N GLN A 822 32.54 29.48 15.33
CA GLN A 822 31.89 30.01 14.13
C GLN A 822 30.65 29.18 13.72
N PRO A 823 30.73 27.84 13.58
CA PRO A 823 29.53 27.02 13.39
C PRO A 823 28.51 27.15 14.52
N ASP A 824 28.93 27.12 15.79
CA ASP A 824 28.00 27.20 16.93
C ASP A 824 27.22 28.53 16.95
N GLU A 825 27.85 29.66 16.62
CA GLU A 825 27.18 30.95 16.46
C GLU A 825 26.19 30.95 15.28
N ALA A 826 26.56 30.36 14.14
CA ALA A 826 25.67 30.25 12.99
C ALA A 826 24.42 29.41 13.30
N PHE A 827 24.56 28.25 13.94
CA PHE A 827 23.42 27.43 14.34
C PHE A 827 22.55 28.11 15.40
N LYS A 828 23.15 28.89 16.31
CA LYS A 828 22.38 29.68 17.29
C LYS A 828 21.48 30.71 16.62
N ASN A 829 21.93 31.33 15.53
CA ASN A 829 21.13 32.29 14.76
C ASN A 829 19.91 31.63 14.08
N VAL A 830 20.03 30.35 13.70
CA VAL A 830 18.96 29.59 13.03
C VAL A 830 17.92 29.05 14.02
N SER A 831 18.28 28.83 15.29
CA SER A 831 17.40 28.23 16.31
C SER A 831 16.02 28.89 16.41
N ASN A 832 15.96 30.23 16.37
CA ASN A 832 14.69 30.96 16.42
C ASN A 832 13.84 30.77 15.14
N LEU A 833 14.48 30.67 13.97
CA LEU A 833 13.78 30.43 12.69
C LEU A 833 13.15 29.03 12.67
N LEU A 834 13.87 28.02 13.18
CA LEU A 834 13.34 26.66 13.32
C LEU A 834 12.13 26.61 14.25
N TYR A 835 12.18 27.35 15.37
CA TYR A 835 11.05 27.44 16.30
C TYR A 835 9.82 28.08 15.63
N GLN A 836 10.00 29.18 14.90
CA GLN A 836 8.91 29.86 14.18
C GLN A 836 8.30 28.95 13.10
N SER A 837 9.13 28.26 12.31
CA SER A 837 8.67 27.29 11.31
C SER A 837 7.85 26.16 11.93
N THR A 838 8.33 25.58 13.04
CA THR A 838 7.61 24.52 13.75
C THR A 838 6.29 24.99 14.33
N GLN A 839 6.20 26.25 14.79
CA GLN A 839 4.98 26.82 15.32
C GLN A 839 3.92 27.01 14.22
N LEU A 840 4.31 27.57 13.07
CA LEU A 840 3.43 27.78 11.93
C LEU A 840 2.76 26.47 11.47
N ARG A 841 3.54 25.38 11.41
CA ARG A 841 3.03 24.04 11.08
C ARG A 841 2.00 23.53 12.09
N LYS A 842 2.29 23.67 13.39
CA LYS A 842 1.39 23.22 14.47
C LYS A 842 0.06 23.97 14.45
N ASP A 843 0.08 25.24 14.06
CA ASP A 843 -1.13 26.07 14.03
C ASP A 843 -2.11 25.60 12.93
N VAL A 844 -1.62 25.29 11.72
CA VAL A 844 -2.48 24.68 10.68
C VAL A 844 -2.91 23.26 11.04
N GLU A 845 -2.02 22.40 11.53
CA GLU A 845 -2.38 21.03 11.94
C GLU A 845 -3.50 21.07 12.99
N LYS A 846 -3.38 21.93 13.99
CA LYS A 846 -4.41 22.14 15.02
C LYS A 846 -5.72 22.64 14.42
N SER A 847 -5.67 23.63 13.53
CA SER A 847 -6.88 24.20 12.90
C SER A 847 -7.65 23.14 12.10
N MET A 848 -6.94 22.25 11.41
CA MET A 848 -7.53 21.15 10.65
C MET A 848 -8.09 20.05 11.55
N ILE A 849 -7.40 19.70 12.65
CA ILE A 849 -7.94 18.76 13.65
C ILE A 849 -9.22 19.31 14.26
N ASP A 850 -9.23 20.59 14.66
CA ASP A 850 -10.41 21.28 15.22
C ASP A 850 -11.58 21.22 14.20
N LEU A 851 -11.32 21.48 12.91
CA LEU A 851 -12.33 21.41 11.85
C LEU A 851 -12.85 19.98 11.62
N CYS A 852 -11.96 18.98 11.59
CA CYS A 852 -12.34 17.58 11.44
C CYS A 852 -13.22 17.12 12.60
N ASP A 853 -12.88 17.52 13.83
CA ASP A 853 -13.67 17.22 15.03
C ASP A 853 -15.07 17.84 14.98
N GLU A 854 -15.18 19.11 14.60
CA GLU A 854 -16.48 19.77 14.40
C GLU A 854 -17.30 19.10 13.28
N CYS A 855 -16.61 18.62 12.25
CA CYS A 855 -17.22 17.84 11.18
C CYS A 855 -17.52 16.38 11.57
N ASN A 856 -17.16 15.90 12.77
CA ASN A 856 -17.10 14.49 13.20
C ASN A 856 -16.48 13.57 12.13
N LEU A 857 -15.32 13.97 11.60
CA LEU A 857 -14.50 13.20 10.66
C LEU A 857 -13.25 12.67 11.37
N ASN A 858 -12.51 11.77 10.71
CA ASN A 858 -11.21 11.34 11.18
C ASN A 858 -10.23 12.53 11.21
N GLU A 859 -9.26 12.56 12.13
CA GLU A 859 -8.21 13.59 12.21
C GLU A 859 -7.42 13.72 10.88
N ASN A 860 -7.44 12.68 10.04
CA ASN A 860 -6.80 12.63 8.73
C ASN A 860 -7.64 13.18 7.56
N ALA A 861 -8.86 13.69 7.82
CA ALA A 861 -9.74 14.16 6.76
C ALA A 861 -9.25 15.47 6.14
N ASN A 862 -9.51 15.65 4.84
CA ASN A 862 -9.13 16.86 4.12
C ASN A 862 -10.24 17.92 4.12
N VAL A 863 -9.90 19.13 3.65
CA VAL A 863 -10.83 20.26 3.62
C VAL A 863 -12.03 20.00 2.71
N ALA A 864 -11.88 19.29 1.59
CA ALA A 864 -12.98 18.93 0.70
C ALA A 864 -14.01 18.02 1.38
N GLN A 865 -13.55 17.02 2.13
CA GLN A 865 -14.42 16.15 2.94
C GLN A 865 -15.16 16.95 4.02
N CYS A 866 -14.48 17.87 4.70
CA CYS A 866 -15.10 18.77 5.69
C CYS A 866 -16.17 19.67 5.03
N LEU A 867 -15.85 20.31 3.92
CA LEU A 867 -16.77 21.17 3.16
C LEU A 867 -18.00 20.42 2.68
N ARG A 868 -17.84 19.20 2.16
CA ARG A 868 -18.98 18.36 1.75
C ARG A 868 -19.92 18.12 2.93
N ILE A 869 -19.40 17.72 4.08
CA ILE A 869 -20.20 17.48 5.28
C ILE A 869 -20.91 18.75 5.76
N LEU A 870 -20.19 19.88 5.85
CA LEU A 870 -20.77 21.15 6.27
C LEU A 870 -21.87 21.61 5.31
N THR A 871 -21.67 21.44 4.01
CA THR A 871 -22.67 21.76 2.98
C THR A 871 -23.97 20.98 3.18
N LEU A 872 -23.86 19.67 3.41
CA LEU A 872 -25.03 18.81 3.68
C LEU A 872 -25.76 19.23 4.97
N ARG A 873 -25.01 19.51 6.04
CA ARG A 873 -25.57 19.95 7.32
C ARG A 873 -26.26 21.30 7.21
N LEU A 874 -25.63 22.27 6.54
CA LEU A 874 -26.21 23.57 6.24
C LEU A 874 -27.50 23.41 5.45
N ALA A 875 -27.52 22.59 4.40
CA ALA A 875 -28.71 22.35 3.58
C ALA A 875 -29.88 21.69 4.36
N SER A 876 -29.56 20.89 5.39
CA SER A 876 -30.55 20.23 6.24
C SER A 876 -31.20 21.12 7.30
N CYS A 877 -30.62 22.30 7.56
CA CYS A 877 -31.04 23.25 8.60
C CYS A 877 -32.05 24.25 8.03
N SER A 878 -33.32 24.14 8.41
CA SER A 878 -34.44 24.90 7.80
C SER A 878 -34.28 26.43 7.83
N SER A 879 -33.61 26.97 8.85
CA SER A 879 -33.37 28.41 9.03
C SER A 879 -32.26 28.98 8.15
N VAL A 880 -31.39 28.14 7.58
CA VAL A 880 -30.36 28.56 6.62
C VAL A 880 -30.98 28.67 5.22
N THR A 881 -30.79 29.79 4.55
CA THR A 881 -31.44 30.09 3.25
C THR A 881 -30.47 30.04 2.07
N SER A 882 -29.18 30.31 2.28
CA SER A 882 -28.16 30.27 1.22
C SER A 882 -26.78 29.90 1.76
N PHE A 883 -25.96 29.27 0.93
CA PHE A 883 -24.55 29.01 1.20
C PHE A 883 -23.74 29.33 -0.06
N ASN A 884 -22.84 30.29 0.04
CA ASN A 884 -21.98 30.72 -1.06
C ASN A 884 -20.53 30.78 -0.61
N ILE A 885 -19.63 30.42 -1.52
CA ILE A 885 -18.19 30.59 -1.37
C ILE A 885 -17.78 31.52 -2.51
N ASN A 886 -17.41 32.74 -2.15
CA ASN A 886 -16.94 33.74 -3.10
C ASN A 886 -15.42 33.83 -3.03
N THR A 887 -14.77 34.26 -4.10
CA THR A 887 -13.34 34.53 -4.09
C THR A 887 -13.13 36.04 -3.95
N SER A 888 -12.24 36.47 -3.04
CA SER A 888 -11.80 37.86 -2.96
C SER A 888 -10.94 38.25 -4.16
N ASP A 889 -10.66 39.55 -4.32
CA ASP A 889 -9.73 40.05 -5.35
C ASP A 889 -8.32 39.44 -5.19
N ASP A 890 -7.94 39.06 -3.97
CA ASP A 890 -6.67 38.41 -3.63
C ASP A 890 -6.71 36.87 -3.80
N GLY A 891 -7.79 36.30 -4.33
CA GLY A 891 -7.89 34.85 -4.56
C GLY A 891 -8.30 34.01 -3.34
N ILE A 892 -8.74 34.63 -2.25
CA ILE A 892 -9.06 33.97 -0.97
C ILE A 892 -10.55 33.60 -0.91
N PRO A 893 -10.92 32.36 -0.52
CA PRO A 893 -12.31 31.97 -0.37
C PRO A 893 -12.97 32.62 0.85
N ILE A 894 -14.12 33.24 0.64
CA ILE A 894 -14.97 33.89 1.65
C ILE A 894 -16.31 33.16 1.70
N ILE A 895 -16.65 32.62 2.87
CA ILE A 895 -17.91 31.91 3.09
C ILE A 895 -19.00 32.92 3.46
N LYS A 896 -20.14 32.86 2.76
CA LYS A 896 -21.34 33.65 3.05
C LYS A 896 -22.53 32.73 3.27
N ILE A 897 -23.10 32.80 4.46
CA ILE A 897 -24.28 32.02 4.85
C ILE A 897 -25.45 32.98 5.07
N GLY A 898 -26.58 32.67 4.46
CA GLY A 898 -27.84 33.38 4.65
C GLY A 898 -28.74 32.65 5.63
N GLY A 899 -29.47 33.39 6.45
CA GLY A 899 -30.39 32.84 7.46
C GLY A 899 -29.73 32.61 8.82
N GLU A 900 -30.50 32.06 9.77
CA GLU A 900 -30.02 31.79 11.13
C GLU A 900 -29.42 30.38 11.23
N MET A 901 -28.28 30.26 11.92
CA MET A 901 -27.62 28.98 12.19
C MET A 901 -27.80 28.58 13.65
N THR A 902 -27.90 27.28 13.91
CA THR A 902 -27.83 26.75 15.28
C THR A 902 -26.45 27.03 15.89
N MET A 903 -26.35 27.10 17.22
CA MET A 903 -25.08 27.32 17.94
C MET A 903 -24.00 26.31 17.54
N LYS A 904 -24.39 25.06 17.23
CA LYS A 904 -23.46 24.01 16.80
C LYS A 904 -22.93 24.27 15.40
N LEU A 905 -23.78 24.66 14.45
CA LEU A 905 -23.34 25.02 13.10
C LEU A 905 -22.45 26.27 13.10
N GLN A 906 -22.77 27.27 13.93
CA GLN A 906 -21.91 28.45 14.10
C GLN A 906 -20.48 28.08 14.54
N LYS A 907 -20.35 27.12 15.48
CA LYS A 907 -19.04 26.62 15.90
C LYS A 907 -18.30 25.92 14.77
N SER A 908 -18.98 25.04 14.02
CA SER A 908 -18.34 24.32 12.92
C SER A 908 -17.90 25.25 11.78
N ILE A 909 -18.67 26.29 11.47
CA ILE A 909 -18.27 27.32 10.49
C ILE A 909 -17.12 28.17 11.04
N SER A 910 -17.12 28.54 12.32
CA SER A 910 -15.99 29.25 12.92
C SER A 910 -14.68 28.44 12.88
N ALA A 911 -14.74 27.11 13.01
CA ALA A 911 -13.58 26.24 12.83
C ALA A 911 -13.10 26.22 11.38
N LEU A 912 -14.00 26.25 10.40
CA LEU A 912 -13.66 26.36 8.98
C LEU A 912 -13.03 27.73 8.66
N ASP A 913 -13.61 28.83 9.16
CA ASP A 913 -13.06 30.18 8.98
C ASP A 913 -11.65 30.27 9.58
N LYS A 914 -11.43 29.65 10.74
CA LYS A 914 -10.10 29.57 11.37
C LYS A 914 -9.12 28.79 10.50
N ALA A 915 -9.49 27.63 9.97
CA ALA A 915 -8.63 26.86 9.06
C ALA A 915 -8.29 27.64 7.78
N LEU A 916 -9.26 28.32 7.17
CA LEU A 916 -9.05 29.17 5.99
C LEU A 916 -8.14 30.37 6.29
N ALA A 917 -8.28 30.99 7.47
CA ALA A 917 -7.40 32.07 7.90
C ALA A 917 -5.95 31.60 8.04
N GLU A 918 -5.74 30.40 8.59
CA GLU A 918 -4.40 29.82 8.69
C GLU A 918 -3.83 29.43 7.32
N PHE A 919 -4.62 28.82 6.43
CA PHE A 919 -4.17 28.54 5.06
C PHE A 919 -3.80 29.79 4.27
N THR A 920 -4.40 30.94 4.59
CA THR A 920 -4.09 32.23 3.99
C THR A 920 -2.81 32.84 4.57
N SER A 921 -2.60 32.70 5.88
CA SER A 921 -1.44 33.28 6.57
C SER A 921 -0.14 32.51 6.29
N ILE A 922 -0.22 31.17 6.16
CA ILE A 922 0.93 30.30 6.00
C ILE A 922 1.80 30.67 4.79
N PRO A 923 1.28 30.80 3.56
CA PRO A 923 2.14 30.98 2.39
C PRO A 923 3.01 32.24 2.47
N GLN A 924 2.47 33.32 3.05
CA GLN A 924 3.20 34.57 3.26
C GLN A 924 4.30 34.40 4.32
N ASN A 925 3.95 33.86 5.49
CA ASN A 925 4.89 33.66 6.60
C ASN A 925 5.98 32.63 6.26
N ALA A 926 5.59 31.53 5.62
CA ALA A 926 6.48 30.45 5.19
C ALA A 926 7.47 30.93 4.14
N SER A 927 7.06 31.76 3.17
CA SER A 927 7.98 32.28 2.14
C SER A 927 9.11 33.11 2.76
N LEU A 928 8.78 34.04 3.67
CA LEU A 928 9.79 34.84 4.38
C LEU A 928 10.75 33.96 5.20
N LEU A 929 10.21 32.97 5.91
CA LEU A 929 11.02 32.04 6.70
C LEU A 929 11.91 31.15 5.82
N LEU A 930 11.41 30.69 4.67
CA LEU A 930 12.17 29.89 3.71
C LEU A 930 13.35 30.67 3.14
N ASP A 931 13.17 31.95 2.81
CA ASP A 931 14.25 32.81 2.32
C ASP A 931 15.32 32.97 3.40
N MET A 932 14.92 33.32 4.64
CA MET A 932 15.84 33.48 5.77
C MET A 932 16.57 32.18 6.11
N LEU A 933 15.85 31.05 6.16
CA LEU A 933 16.44 29.72 6.42
C LEU A 933 17.38 29.31 5.29
N GLY A 934 17.04 29.61 4.04
CA GLY A 934 17.88 29.35 2.86
C GLY A 934 19.21 30.10 2.92
N GLU A 935 19.17 31.40 3.20
CA GLU A 935 20.38 32.22 3.36
C GLU A 935 21.29 31.69 4.48
N GLN A 936 20.72 31.35 5.64
CA GLN A 936 21.48 30.80 6.75
C GLN A 936 22.01 29.40 6.43
N HIS A 937 21.22 28.58 5.76
CA HIS A 937 21.63 27.26 5.29
C HIS A 937 22.87 27.38 4.39
N ASP A 938 22.90 28.31 3.44
CA ASP A 938 24.04 28.52 2.55
C ASP A 938 25.30 29.00 3.29
N VAL A 939 25.13 29.88 4.28
CA VAL A 939 26.23 30.29 5.18
C VAL A 939 26.80 29.08 5.91
N ILE A 940 25.93 28.25 6.49
CA ILE A 940 26.33 27.06 7.23
C ILE A 940 27.01 26.05 6.29
N VAL A 941 26.46 25.78 5.11
CA VAL A 941 27.08 24.88 4.12
C VAL A 941 28.51 25.32 3.78
N ARG A 942 28.77 26.62 3.60
CA ARG A 942 30.13 27.15 3.40
C ARG A 942 31.06 26.85 4.58
N LEU A 943 30.59 27.07 5.82
CA LEU A 943 31.34 26.70 7.03
C LEU A 943 31.62 25.19 7.09
N GLY A 944 30.69 24.37 6.59
CA GLY A 944 30.85 22.92 6.48
C GLY A 944 31.99 22.50 5.54
N LEU A 945 32.21 23.25 4.46
CA LEU A 945 33.34 23.02 3.54
C LEU A 945 34.70 23.31 4.20
N GLU A 946 34.73 24.27 5.12
CA GLU A 946 35.92 24.70 5.86
C GLU A 946 36.09 23.97 7.21
N LEU A 947 35.14 23.10 7.59
CA LEU A 947 35.03 22.53 8.94
C LEU A 947 36.29 21.79 9.41
N ASN A 948 36.98 21.09 8.50
CA ASN A 948 38.24 20.43 8.81
C ASN A 948 39.35 21.43 9.16
N GLN A 949 39.46 22.54 8.42
CA GLN A 949 40.42 23.60 8.71
C GLN A 949 40.06 24.29 10.03
N LEU A 950 38.78 24.61 10.22
CA LEU A 950 38.25 25.21 11.46
C LEU A 950 38.53 24.34 12.68
N SER A 951 38.36 23.02 12.57
CA SER A 951 38.66 22.05 13.64
C SER A 951 40.14 22.06 14.02
N ILE A 952 41.04 22.11 13.03
CA ILE A 952 42.49 22.19 13.25
C ILE A 952 42.85 23.50 13.97
N SER A 953 42.32 24.64 13.51
CA SER A 953 42.56 25.94 14.14
C SER A 953 41.97 26.06 15.55
N ALA A 954 40.91 25.32 15.85
CA ALA A 954 40.31 25.23 17.19
C ALA A 954 41.03 24.22 18.11
N GLY A 955 42.10 23.54 17.64
CA GLY A 955 42.83 22.54 18.42
C GLY A 955 42.07 21.21 18.60
N ILE A 956 41.01 20.98 17.83
CA ILE A 956 40.18 19.76 17.90
C ILE A 956 40.74 18.72 16.93
N LYS A 957 41.15 17.54 17.45
CA LYS A 957 41.76 16.46 16.67
C LYS A 957 41.20 15.08 17.07
N GLY A 958 41.38 14.09 16.18
CA GLY A 958 40.94 12.71 16.39
C GLY A 958 39.43 12.60 16.62
N ARG A 959 39.00 11.72 17.54
CA ARG A 959 37.58 11.46 17.83
C ARG A 959 36.75 12.71 18.13
N LYS A 960 37.35 13.77 18.68
CA LYS A 960 36.63 15.04 18.94
C LYS A 960 36.29 15.77 17.65
N ALA A 961 37.17 15.72 16.64
CA ALA A 961 36.92 16.30 15.32
C ALA A 961 35.84 15.50 14.58
N ASP A 962 35.92 14.16 14.64
CA ASP A 962 34.88 13.29 14.07
C ASP A 962 33.50 13.59 14.68
N LYS A 963 33.45 13.81 16.01
CA LYS A 963 32.20 14.19 16.70
C LYS A 963 31.70 15.58 16.32
N ALA A 964 32.60 16.53 16.12
CA ALA A 964 32.24 17.87 15.64
C ALA A 964 31.61 17.81 14.24
N VAL A 965 32.18 17.00 13.34
CA VAL A 965 31.65 16.74 12.00
C VAL A 965 30.28 16.06 12.06
N GLU A 966 30.12 15.03 12.90
CA GLU A 966 28.82 14.37 13.11
C GLU A 966 27.74 15.33 13.62
N ASN A 967 28.06 16.15 14.63
CA ASN A 967 27.13 17.12 15.20
C ASN A 967 26.78 18.23 14.19
N PHE A 968 27.76 18.67 13.41
CA PHE A 968 27.55 19.64 12.34
C PHE A 968 26.58 19.10 11.29
N MET A 969 26.81 17.89 10.79
CA MET A 969 25.95 17.24 9.79
C MET A 969 24.55 16.97 10.33
N TRP A 970 24.43 16.58 11.60
CA TRP A 970 23.12 16.43 12.27
C TRP A 970 22.32 17.73 12.23
N ASN A 971 22.93 18.84 12.66
CA ASN A 971 22.26 20.13 12.69
C ASN A 971 21.90 20.63 11.29
N LEU A 972 22.81 20.49 10.32
CA LEU A 972 22.57 20.90 8.95
C LEU A 972 21.45 20.08 8.30
N SER A 973 21.41 18.76 8.55
CA SER A 973 20.31 17.90 8.11
C SER A 973 18.98 18.38 8.68
N LEU A 974 18.94 18.74 9.96
CA LEU A 974 17.73 19.25 10.62
C LEU A 974 17.22 20.57 10.01
N ILE A 975 18.12 21.50 9.66
CA ILE A 975 17.73 22.74 8.97
C ILE A 975 17.11 22.44 7.61
N LYS A 976 17.77 21.60 6.81
CA LYS A 976 17.27 21.21 5.49
C LYS A 976 15.89 20.54 5.58
N THR A 977 15.74 19.64 6.55
CA THR A 977 14.45 19.00 6.87
C THR A 977 13.36 20.03 7.07
N GLU A 978 13.62 21.02 7.93
CA GLU A 978 12.63 22.02 8.29
C GLU A 978 12.28 22.91 7.09
N ILE A 979 13.25 23.20 6.22
CA ILE A 979 13.01 23.89 4.94
C ILE A 979 12.08 23.06 4.05
N ASP A 980 12.34 21.77 3.87
CA ASP A 980 11.54 20.90 3.00
C ASP A 980 10.11 20.73 3.55
N ILE A 981 9.97 20.55 4.87
CA ILE A 981 8.65 20.53 5.55
C ILE A 981 7.90 21.84 5.37
N LEU A 982 8.58 22.97 5.55
CA LEU A 982 7.96 24.29 5.45
C LEU A 982 7.48 24.57 4.02
N ARG A 983 8.21 24.09 3.00
CA ARG A 983 7.75 24.10 1.60
C ARG A 983 6.50 23.25 1.42
N ALA A 984 6.51 22.01 1.89
CA ALA A 984 5.36 21.12 1.79
C ALA A 984 4.11 21.72 2.46
N VAL A 985 4.25 22.25 3.68
CA VAL A 985 3.16 22.91 4.41
C VAL A 985 2.63 24.15 3.68
N LYS A 986 3.52 24.93 3.05
CA LYS A 986 3.13 26.06 2.19
C LYS A 986 2.33 25.57 0.98
N ASP A 987 2.85 24.60 0.23
CA ASP A 987 2.24 24.08 -0.98
C ASP A 987 0.88 23.43 -0.68
N ASP A 988 0.79 22.66 0.41
CA ASP A 988 -0.45 22.05 0.90
C ASP A 988 -1.51 23.10 1.26
N SER A 989 -1.10 24.20 1.92
CA SER A 989 -2.00 25.30 2.29
C SER A 989 -2.51 26.05 1.07
N GLU A 990 -1.64 26.34 0.09
CA GLU A 990 -2.05 26.93 -1.19
C GLU A 990 -2.97 25.99 -1.98
N CYS A 991 -2.68 24.70 -1.97
CA CYS A 991 -3.50 23.68 -2.61
C CYS A 991 -4.89 23.61 -1.98
N ALA A 992 -4.98 23.65 -0.65
CA ALA A 992 -6.25 23.67 0.08
C ALA A 992 -7.11 24.89 -0.28
N LEU A 993 -6.53 26.10 -0.37
CA LEU A 993 -7.26 27.30 -0.80
C LEU A 993 -7.79 27.19 -2.24
N LYS A 994 -6.93 26.70 -3.16
CA LYS A 994 -7.32 26.45 -4.55
C LYS A 994 -8.43 25.39 -4.61
N GLN A 995 -8.36 24.35 -3.77
CA GLN A 995 -9.35 23.29 -3.66
C GLN A 995 -10.72 23.84 -3.23
N VAL A 996 -10.77 24.63 -2.15
CA VAL A 996 -12.00 25.28 -1.67
C VAL A 996 -12.65 26.13 -2.78
N THR A 997 -11.82 26.90 -3.50
CA THR A 997 -12.29 27.76 -4.60
C THR A 997 -12.84 26.96 -5.78
N ARG A 998 -12.14 25.90 -6.21
CA ARG A 998 -12.59 25.03 -7.31
C ARG A 998 -13.91 24.33 -6.99
N LEU A 999 -14.03 23.80 -5.76
CA LEU A 999 -15.22 23.08 -5.32
C LEU A 999 -16.43 23.99 -5.04
N SER A 1000 -16.24 25.32 -5.01
CA SER A 1000 -17.30 26.29 -4.68
C SER A 1000 -18.59 26.07 -5.46
N SER A 1001 -18.51 25.93 -6.79
CA SER A 1001 -19.67 25.77 -7.67
C SER A 1001 -20.40 24.44 -7.41
N ALA A 1002 -19.66 23.35 -7.23
CA ALA A 1002 -20.23 22.04 -6.90
C ALA A 1002 -20.91 22.06 -5.54
N LEU A 1003 -20.27 22.63 -4.52
CA LEU A 1003 -20.83 22.74 -3.17
C LEU A 1003 -22.11 23.59 -3.16
N GLN A 1004 -22.17 24.69 -3.90
CA GLN A 1004 -23.37 25.52 -4.03
C GLN A 1004 -24.53 24.75 -4.68
N ARG A 1005 -24.26 24.00 -5.76
CA ARG A 1005 -25.27 23.18 -6.43
C ARG A 1005 -25.73 22.01 -5.56
N VAL A 1006 -24.83 21.39 -4.80
CA VAL A 1006 -25.18 20.38 -3.80
C VAL A 1006 -26.08 20.99 -2.72
N PHE A 1007 -25.73 22.17 -2.17
CA PHE A 1007 -26.56 22.85 -1.17
C PHE A 1007 -27.98 23.11 -1.69
N ALA A 1008 -28.11 23.70 -2.88
CA ALA A 1008 -29.40 24.02 -3.49
C ALA A 1008 -30.25 22.75 -3.70
N ARG A 1009 -29.64 21.71 -4.27
CA ARG A 1009 -30.29 20.40 -4.49
C ARG A 1009 -30.81 19.78 -3.20
N GLU A 1010 -29.99 19.77 -2.15
CA GLU A 1010 -30.36 19.18 -0.87
C GLU A 1010 -31.41 20.02 -0.13
N ARG A 1011 -31.33 21.35 -0.24
CA ARG A 1011 -32.33 22.27 0.30
C ARG A 1011 -33.70 22.05 -0.32
N GLU A 1012 -33.78 21.95 -1.64
CA GLU A 1012 -35.03 21.67 -2.34
C GLU A 1012 -35.61 20.31 -1.94
N ALA A 1013 -34.76 19.30 -1.79
CA ALA A 1013 -35.18 17.98 -1.35
C ALA A 1013 -35.79 18.02 0.06
N ALA A 1014 -35.14 18.72 1.00
CA ALA A 1014 -35.65 18.92 2.36
C ALA A 1014 -37.01 19.65 2.36
N ASN A 1015 -37.15 20.69 1.54
CA ASN A 1015 -38.41 21.44 1.41
C ASN A 1015 -39.57 20.58 0.88
N ARG A 1016 -39.31 19.73 -0.14
CA ARG A 1016 -40.31 18.80 -0.69
C ARG A 1016 -40.80 17.79 0.34
N ILE A 1017 -39.90 17.25 1.18
CA ILE A 1017 -40.24 16.32 2.26
C ILE A 1017 -41.18 17.00 3.26
N ASN A 1018 -40.87 18.24 3.66
CA ASN A 1018 -41.72 19.01 4.58
C ASN A 1018 -43.11 19.30 3.99
N GLN A 1019 -43.20 19.64 2.70
CA GLN A 1019 -44.47 19.92 2.02
C GLN A 1019 -45.33 18.67 1.84
N HIS A 1020 -44.75 17.55 1.39
CA HIS A 1020 -45.49 16.29 1.21
C HIS A 1020 -46.08 15.79 2.54
N GLN A 1021 -45.37 16.00 3.64
CA GLN A 1021 -45.85 15.66 4.99
C GLN A 1021 -46.92 16.63 5.52
N GLN A 1022 -46.88 17.92 5.19
CA GLN A 1022 -47.99 18.84 5.51
C GLN A 1022 -49.27 18.43 4.79
N ILE A 1023 -49.17 17.98 3.54
CA ILE A 1023 -50.30 17.47 2.76
C ILE A 1023 -50.86 16.19 3.39
N LEU A 1024 -50.02 15.22 3.74
CA LEU A 1024 -50.44 13.99 4.43
C LEU A 1024 -51.03 14.24 5.83
N ALA A 1025 -50.47 15.18 6.60
CA ALA A 1025 -51.03 15.57 7.89
C ALA A 1025 -52.39 16.26 7.74
N SER A 1026 -52.57 17.07 6.70
CA SER A 1026 -53.85 17.73 6.39
C SER A 1026 -54.91 16.74 5.90
N SER A 1027 -54.54 15.70 5.14
CA SER A 1027 -55.47 14.66 4.68
C SER A 1027 -55.90 13.74 5.83
N VAL A 1028 -55.01 13.45 6.78
CA VAL A 1028 -55.37 12.70 8.00
C VAL A 1028 -56.28 13.53 8.89
N ALA A 1029 -56.03 14.84 9.08
CA ALA A 1029 -56.89 15.73 9.84
C ALA A 1029 -58.30 15.93 9.21
N GLN A 1030 -58.38 15.92 7.87
CA GLN A 1030 -59.67 15.96 7.16
C GLN A 1030 -60.43 14.62 7.25
N SER A 1031 -59.74 13.48 7.33
CA SER A 1031 -60.39 12.18 7.56
C SER A 1031 -60.89 11.97 8.99
N THR A 1032 -60.40 12.75 9.96
CA THR A 1032 -60.83 12.69 11.38
C THR A 1032 -61.99 13.63 11.71
N THR A 1033 -62.47 14.41 10.72
CA THR A 1033 -63.61 15.33 10.88
C THR A 1033 -64.90 14.87 10.19
N GLN A 1034 -64.91 13.69 9.57
CA GLN A 1034 -66.15 13.04 9.09
C GLN A 1034 -66.24 11.60 9.57
N THR A 1035 -66.78 11.40 10.78
CA THR A 1035 -67.49 10.14 11.06
C THR A 1035 -68.68 10.41 11.97
N THR A 1036 -69.83 10.45 11.31
CA THR A 1036 -71.18 10.52 11.86
C THR A 1036 -71.51 9.24 12.65
N THR A 1037 -72.25 9.44 13.73
CA THR A 1037 -72.87 8.46 14.62
C THR A 1037 -73.63 7.36 13.87
N ILE A 1038 -73.26 6.08 14.02
CA ILE A 1038 -74.16 4.93 13.82
C ILE A 1038 -73.87 3.84 14.86
N THR A 1039 -74.95 3.34 15.46
CA THR A 1039 -75.08 2.37 16.54
C THR A 1039 -75.00 0.90 16.09
N THR A 1040 -74.46 0.06 16.99
CA THR A 1040 -74.70 -1.39 17.25
C THR A 1040 -74.49 -2.44 16.15
N THR A 1041 -73.59 -3.42 16.37
CA THR A 1041 -73.94 -4.77 16.87
C THR A 1041 -72.68 -5.63 17.08
N THR A 1042 -72.71 -6.42 18.15
CA THR A 1042 -71.71 -7.40 18.60
C THR A 1042 -71.73 -8.68 17.78
N LEU A 1043 -70.57 -9.19 17.35
CA LEU A 1043 -70.33 -10.61 17.08
C LEU A 1043 -68.86 -10.95 17.42
N ASP A 1044 -68.71 -11.88 18.36
CA ASP A 1044 -67.47 -12.51 18.81
C ASP A 1044 -66.74 -13.23 17.68
N MET A 1045 -65.46 -12.95 17.47
CA MET A 1045 -64.46 -13.92 16.97
C MET A 1045 -63.08 -13.60 17.57
N LYS A 1046 -62.48 -14.60 18.23
CA LYS A 1046 -61.16 -14.59 18.88
C LYS A 1046 -60.01 -14.45 17.87
N PRO A 1047 -58.99 -13.62 18.13
CA PRO A 1047 -57.72 -13.66 17.40
C PRO A 1047 -56.77 -14.77 17.93
N PRO A 1048 -55.88 -15.32 17.08
CA PRO A 1048 -54.99 -16.43 17.43
C PRO A 1048 -53.87 -16.01 18.40
N GLY A 1049 -53.47 -16.94 19.26
CA GLY A 1049 -52.50 -16.71 20.34
C GLY A 1049 -51.05 -16.53 19.84
N PRO A 1050 -50.19 -15.89 20.66
CA PRO A 1050 -48.80 -15.61 20.31
C PRO A 1050 -47.92 -16.87 20.31
N PRO A 1051 -46.86 -16.93 19.47
CA PRO A 1051 -45.93 -18.04 19.46
C PRO A 1051 -45.01 -18.06 20.69
N VAL A 1052 -44.57 -19.27 21.03
CA VAL A 1052 -43.82 -19.66 22.22
C VAL A 1052 -42.35 -19.18 22.17
N THR A 1053 -41.90 -18.49 23.22
CA THR A 1053 -40.49 -18.13 23.46
C THR A 1053 -39.67 -19.35 23.93
N PRO A 1054 -38.42 -19.54 23.43
CA PRO A 1054 -37.48 -20.47 24.05
C PRO A 1054 -36.89 -19.88 25.34
N THR A 1055 -36.94 -20.69 26.39
CA THR A 1055 -36.35 -20.50 27.72
C THR A 1055 -34.82 -20.43 27.71
N SER A 1056 -34.24 -19.41 28.35
CA SER A 1056 -32.84 -19.41 28.83
C SER A 1056 -32.72 -20.22 30.13
N PRO A 1057 -31.66 -21.01 30.34
CA PRO A 1057 -31.38 -21.59 31.65
C PRO A 1057 -30.49 -20.66 32.50
N GLY A 1058 -30.96 -20.43 33.72
CA GLY A 1058 -30.14 -20.44 34.94
C GLY A 1058 -29.28 -19.21 35.25
N ASP A 1059 -29.84 -18.26 35.99
CA ASP A 1059 -29.04 -17.37 36.84
C ASP A 1059 -29.67 -17.35 38.24
N ALA A 1060 -29.03 -18.06 39.17
CA ALA A 1060 -29.50 -18.22 40.55
C ALA A 1060 -29.15 -16.98 41.37
N ARG A 1061 -30.19 -16.37 41.95
CA ARG A 1061 -30.13 -15.24 42.87
C ARG A 1061 -29.43 -15.61 44.18
N LEU A 1062 -28.70 -14.66 44.76
CA LEU A 1062 -28.74 -14.37 46.18
C LEU A 1062 -28.85 -12.84 46.37
N ARG A 1063 -29.93 -12.41 47.03
CA ARG A 1063 -30.25 -11.01 47.35
C ARG A 1063 -30.01 -10.75 48.84
N SER A 1064 -29.61 -9.50 49.09
CA SER A 1064 -29.80 -8.70 50.31
C SER A 1064 -28.98 -9.13 51.52
N ILE A 1065 -28.33 -8.22 52.26
CA ILE A 1065 -28.99 -7.22 53.11
C ILE A 1065 -27.95 -6.17 53.59
N LEU A 1066 -28.45 -4.95 53.87
CA LEU A 1066 -27.96 -3.89 54.77
C LEU A 1066 -27.20 -2.65 54.23
N LYS A 1067 -27.62 -1.54 54.84
CA LYS A 1067 -27.38 -0.11 54.59
C LYS A 1067 -26.04 0.36 55.17
N LYS A 1068 -25.48 1.40 54.54
CA LYS A 1068 -24.47 2.36 55.04
C LYS A 1068 -24.91 3.00 56.41
N PRO A 1069 -23.99 3.53 57.28
CA PRO A 1069 -23.18 4.72 56.93
C PRO A 1069 -21.79 4.93 57.60
N SER A 1070 -21.03 5.86 56.98
CA SER A 1070 -20.03 6.84 57.48
C SER A 1070 -19.16 6.57 58.73
N SER A 1071 -17.83 6.72 58.58
CA SER A 1071 -16.98 7.80 59.14
C SER A 1071 -15.52 7.35 59.34
N SER A 1072 -14.61 8.28 59.08
CA SER A 1072 -13.14 8.27 59.11
C SER A 1072 -12.49 8.13 60.52
N PRO A 1073 -11.19 8.44 60.74
CA PRO A 1073 -9.98 7.64 60.42
C PRO A 1073 -9.01 7.51 61.62
N THR A 1074 -8.16 6.47 61.72
CA THR A 1074 -6.87 6.56 62.47
C THR A 1074 -5.94 5.36 62.26
N THR A 1075 -4.69 5.67 61.86
CA THR A 1075 -3.43 4.93 62.14
C THR A 1075 -3.12 4.89 63.66
N PRO A 1076 -2.23 4.04 64.24
CA PRO A 1076 -0.90 3.61 63.71
C PRO A 1076 -0.39 2.15 63.99
N ILE A 1077 0.56 1.73 63.14
CA ILE A 1077 1.84 0.93 63.24
C ILE A 1077 2.18 0.07 64.52
N PRO A 1078 3.21 -0.83 64.50
CA PRO A 1078 3.25 -2.31 64.35
C PRO A 1078 3.80 -2.99 65.65
N PRO A 1079 4.38 -4.24 65.75
CA PRO A 1079 5.62 -4.70 65.05
C PRO A 1079 5.77 -6.24 64.77
N ASN A 1080 6.76 -6.55 63.92
CA ASN A 1080 7.73 -7.67 63.87
C ASN A 1080 7.42 -9.08 64.41
N LEU A 1081 7.83 -10.12 63.65
CA LEU A 1081 9.00 -11.00 63.92
C LEU A 1081 8.93 -12.30 63.08
N ASP A 1082 9.92 -12.50 62.20
CA ASP A 1082 10.45 -13.83 61.80
C ASP A 1082 11.30 -14.39 62.97
N PRO A 1083 11.50 -15.72 63.18
CA PRO A 1083 12.47 -16.50 62.37
C PRO A 1083 12.27 -18.05 62.30
N LEU A 1084 13.04 -18.72 61.38
CA LEU A 1084 13.74 -20.04 61.44
C LEU A 1084 12.96 -21.29 61.96
N ASP A 1085 13.10 -22.57 61.55
CA ASP A 1085 14.11 -23.37 60.87
C ASP A 1085 13.50 -24.78 60.59
N GLU A 1086 14.08 -25.56 59.65
CA GLU A 1086 14.36 -27.02 59.66
C GLU A 1086 13.42 -28.05 60.40
N ARG A 1087 13.07 -29.28 59.94
CA ARG A 1087 13.84 -30.35 59.26
C ARG A 1087 13.01 -31.68 59.15
N TYR A 1088 13.43 -32.57 58.23
CA TYR A 1088 13.35 -34.07 58.19
C TYR A 1088 12.00 -34.80 57.98
N ALA A 1089 11.88 -35.97 57.32
CA ALA A 1089 12.77 -36.85 56.52
C ALA A 1089 11.90 -37.98 55.87
N TYR A 1090 12.32 -38.55 54.72
CA TYR A 1090 12.66 -39.99 54.55
C TYR A 1090 13.16 -40.31 53.12
N PHE A 1091 14.32 -41.00 53.06
CA PHE A 1091 15.05 -41.65 51.94
C PHE A 1091 14.32 -42.94 51.46
N GLN A 1092 14.63 -43.73 50.40
CA GLN A 1092 15.86 -44.10 49.66
C GLN A 1092 15.45 -44.91 48.37
N VAL A 1093 16.01 -44.66 47.18
CA VAL A 1093 17.01 -45.44 46.38
C VAL A 1093 16.59 -46.79 45.76
N GLY A 1094 16.87 -46.97 44.47
CA GLY A 1094 17.00 -48.28 43.80
C GLY A 1094 17.29 -48.23 42.29
N ASP A 1095 18.58 -48.23 41.92
CA ASP A 1095 19.14 -48.45 40.57
C ASP A 1095 18.77 -49.80 39.94
N LYS A 1096 18.76 -49.86 38.58
CA LYS A 1096 19.56 -50.80 37.74
C LYS A 1096 19.05 -50.90 36.29
N SER A 1097 19.89 -50.46 35.34
CA SER A 1097 20.07 -51.09 34.01
C SER A 1097 20.99 -52.33 34.16
N PRO A 1098 21.08 -53.35 33.24
CA PRO A 1098 21.72 -53.19 31.91
C PRO A 1098 21.24 -54.27 30.84
N PRO A 1099 22.01 -54.77 29.83
CA PRO A 1099 21.61 -54.93 28.39
C PRO A 1099 21.85 -56.40 27.88
N PRO A 1100 22.44 -56.81 26.71
CA PRO A 1100 22.56 -56.32 25.30
C PRO A 1100 22.31 -57.39 24.15
N VAL A 1101 22.19 -56.95 22.87
CA VAL A 1101 22.79 -57.42 21.56
C VAL A 1101 22.67 -58.95 21.16
N THR A 1102 22.24 -59.45 19.97
CA THR A 1102 22.87 -59.48 18.60
C THR A 1102 22.22 -60.56 17.66
N ILE A 1103 22.32 -60.43 16.30
CA ILE A 1103 22.24 -61.42 15.14
C ILE A 1103 20.88 -62.14 14.90
N THR A 1104 20.31 -62.41 13.70
CA THR A 1104 20.84 -62.89 12.40
C THR A 1104 19.77 -62.87 11.28
N THR A 1105 20.27 -62.98 10.05
CA THR A 1105 19.72 -63.04 8.67
C THR A 1105 18.68 -64.11 8.30
N ALA A 1106 17.83 -63.83 7.30
CA ALA A 1106 17.46 -64.62 6.10
C ALA A 1106 16.27 -63.92 5.38
N GLU A 1107 16.31 -63.46 4.11
CA GLU A 1107 16.19 -64.25 2.86
C GLU A 1107 15.09 -65.34 2.97
N GLU A 1108 14.07 -65.45 2.12
CA GLU A 1108 14.15 -65.64 0.67
C GLU A 1108 12.73 -65.74 0.05
N SER A 1109 12.63 -65.38 -1.25
CA SER A 1109 11.78 -66.00 -2.28
C SER A 1109 10.26 -65.70 -2.29
N SER A 1110 9.77 -64.91 -3.27
CA SER A 1110 9.35 -65.29 -4.64
C SER A 1110 7.84 -65.54 -4.70
N SER A 1111 7.05 -64.93 -5.58
CA SER A 1111 7.27 -64.59 -7.00
C SER A 1111 6.42 -63.41 -7.43
#